data_AF-A0A1M4UJD4-F1
#
_entry.id   AF-A0A1M4UJD4-F1
#
_cell.length_a   1.000
_cell.length_b   1.000
_cell.length_c   1.000
_cell.angle_alpha   90.00
_cell.angle_beta   90.00
_cell.angle_gamma   90.00
#
_symmetry.space_group_name_H-M   'P 1'
#
loop_
_entity.id
_entity.type
_entity.pdbx_description
1 polymer ?
#
loop_
_entity_poly.entity_id
_entity_poly.type
_entity_poly.pdbx_seq_one_letter_code
_entity_poly.pdbx_strand_id
1 'polypeptide(L)'
;MNPRYTLIAPMDTLTGVDLFDIALTQAWPIQCFGVFDGWHASLNHCNLYPVEAETVTKLKEIRQKGWPGGGKDFAKFAHLNPQPASQFDISQLAETVYIANLPGEVFRQQLRQAGKTVIELQEAELESFAERFGVTLNPAQQARAIYHRDYLPGLTANGIAYGQKNSGSGDAADVLTISYHAIREQENNLEGTTELWSELTEPGEDKELWEICIRDLIDLDLVLAPEKYRPVLMSFLNEPFFCQTDDGGDYQKKASSFEPLSIKPKLVLYFQGEAALTTYLHASDFIEKGHRSAAQITTIEFVCHREQSAQLDTIIHDDQWRHLFTFTLNRGKYTTYFKATLKQRDTVNGPAVEKLVNHLLTMQLLYGRPLRHYGCTFFLPFEMKSESEVTLRSALKLRDYQSILRESDEKVDELTDIERTAYLYFDPEIRERIYNFSANPPTDKALLLEEYDVSQWQYWALTKVRNYDTLNQRIERKDAAIHADETLWQLRGEIKKVRLYKFYNDVLLLGVTVFNDFSELKKEDEGKNKGISCFTDDDHWWLSLIFSDDETFAHIQNTFAGRWLEYTQKIREIHPGFALRGHDIKDDKAHFQYRLVAADDGGCERDAKDKKTLCKRVALYHELYEQGQNKLPDDIEALFNSFFETDKQREKRHPLIDNRMFVNVSYAQAGQPNLHRQGEQRLRDFLALAAYVDSKTQTIDPHETRAYDQKFTDKLLAAQTYTRWGDFGSLYVYTDYSNVYVGHGFYFSDVIGPEHVFYNYERMLVFALFYHMSLHHYSRKISEASHLLLEKNGSGLNAQHLDKFQSIKRDFIQFTNYFWFEKLTEQIQGKEIFALQVNGLQLKKEYQLIEQEIETTDQFVLARHESRQTEAGLRFTRIAGVLTVGLFISEGGKLMLEGMKASMDSTSLSAHYQLFGYLLWTGIFIYGMYEWISWRMLLPHWETCWKKTCSLLKKGYVGLRKSRCFTTKGISQIIVGFLGLGILLSPPFRQQLHTWLLCLWQLLQ
;
A
#
# COMPACT_ATOMS: atom_id res chain seq x y z
N MET A 1 30.97 61.44 -6.61
CA MET A 1 32.11 60.50 -6.48
C MET A 1 32.09 59.58 -7.69
N ASN A 2 33.23 59.05 -8.14
CA ASN A 2 33.20 58.05 -9.22
C ASN A 2 32.46 56.80 -8.71
N PRO A 3 31.56 56.21 -9.52
CA PRO A 3 30.84 54.99 -9.14
C PRO A 3 31.83 53.85 -8.95
N ARG A 4 31.68 53.10 -7.85
CA ARG A 4 32.49 51.90 -7.57
C ARG A 4 31.85 50.63 -8.11
N TYR A 5 30.53 50.66 -8.28
CA TYR A 5 29.73 49.53 -8.72
C TYR A 5 28.80 49.96 -9.85
N THR A 6 28.56 49.05 -10.78
CA THR A 6 27.47 49.15 -11.75
C THR A 6 26.46 48.06 -11.43
N LEU A 7 25.17 48.35 -11.47
CA LEU A 7 24.09 47.35 -11.54
C LEU A 7 23.50 47.39 -12.94
N ILE A 8 23.42 46.23 -13.61
CA ILE A 8 22.68 46.04 -14.86
C ILE A 8 21.52 45.08 -14.60
N ALA A 9 20.28 45.53 -14.82
CA ALA A 9 19.07 44.75 -14.57
C ALA A 9 17.95 45.09 -15.59
N PRO A 10 16.97 44.20 -15.81
CA PRO A 10 15.84 44.48 -16.71
C PRO A 10 14.84 45.46 -16.07
N MET A 11 14.53 46.58 -16.74
CA MET A 11 13.69 47.68 -16.20
C MET A 11 12.20 47.35 -16.07
N ASP A 12 11.78 46.34 -16.80
CA ASP A 12 10.41 45.89 -17.02
C ASP A 12 9.99 44.75 -16.07
N THR A 13 10.91 44.28 -15.22
CA THR A 13 10.64 43.29 -14.17
C THR A 13 10.53 43.93 -12.79
N LEU A 14 9.70 43.37 -11.90
CA LEU A 14 9.62 43.87 -10.52
C LEU A 14 10.92 43.69 -9.75
N THR A 15 11.62 42.59 -9.97
CA THR A 15 12.91 42.30 -9.34
C THR A 15 13.94 43.36 -9.76
N GLY A 16 13.99 43.73 -11.05
CA GLY A 16 14.81 44.83 -11.54
C GLY A 16 14.43 46.18 -10.92
N VAL A 17 13.14 46.53 -10.86
CA VAL A 17 12.67 47.78 -10.21
C VAL A 17 13.03 47.82 -8.73
N ASP A 18 12.90 46.72 -7.99
CA ASP A 18 13.30 46.64 -6.58
C ASP A 18 14.84 46.64 -6.41
N LEU A 19 15.60 46.03 -7.32
CA LEU A 19 17.07 46.09 -7.34
C LEU A 19 17.57 47.53 -7.58
N PHE A 20 16.96 48.25 -8.53
CA PHE A 20 17.26 49.67 -8.76
C PHE A 20 16.83 50.55 -7.59
N ASP A 21 15.72 50.23 -6.93
CA ASP A 21 15.31 50.92 -5.69
C ASP A 21 16.35 50.75 -4.57
N ILE A 22 16.80 49.52 -4.32
CA ILE A 22 17.86 49.25 -3.34
C ILE A 22 19.16 49.96 -3.74
N ALA A 23 19.52 49.95 -5.03
CA ALA A 23 20.75 50.56 -5.50
C ALA A 23 20.76 52.09 -5.39
N LEU A 24 19.62 52.75 -5.61
CA LEU A 24 19.52 54.22 -5.66
C LEU A 24 19.03 54.88 -4.36
N THR A 25 18.39 54.13 -3.44
CA THR A 25 17.98 54.67 -2.13
C THR A 25 19.10 54.67 -1.08
N GLN A 26 20.21 53.99 -1.35
CA GLN A 26 21.31 53.79 -0.41
C GLN A 26 22.48 54.74 -0.67
N ALA A 27 23.32 54.98 0.35
CA ALA A 27 24.50 55.85 0.24
C ALA A 27 25.68 55.24 -0.57
N TRP A 28 25.43 54.17 -1.32
CA TRP A 28 26.44 53.47 -2.13
C TRP A 28 26.60 54.17 -3.50
N PRO A 29 27.84 54.36 -4.00
CA PRO A 29 28.05 54.94 -5.33
C PRO A 29 27.88 53.86 -6.41
N ILE A 30 26.62 53.46 -6.63
CA ILE A 30 26.18 52.49 -7.65
C ILE A 30 25.58 53.27 -8.83
N GLN A 31 26.07 53.01 -10.04
CA GLN A 31 25.39 53.46 -11.25
C GLN A 31 24.48 52.35 -11.78
N CYS A 32 23.27 52.71 -12.17
CA CYS A 32 22.25 51.74 -12.58
C CYS A 32 22.01 51.84 -14.08
N PHE A 33 22.07 50.70 -14.76
CA PHE A 33 21.71 50.56 -16.16
C PHE A 33 20.58 49.55 -16.33
N GLY A 34 19.60 49.97 -17.09
CA GLY A 34 18.43 49.24 -17.48
C GLY A 34 18.59 48.61 -18.85
N VAL A 35 17.96 47.45 -19.01
CA VAL A 35 17.74 46.83 -20.31
C VAL A 35 16.24 46.83 -20.57
N PHE A 36 15.85 47.20 -21.80
CA PHE A 36 14.49 47.05 -22.32
C PHE A 36 14.51 45.97 -23.40
N ASP A 37 13.75 44.89 -23.19
CA ASP A 37 13.08 44.08 -24.24
C ASP A 37 12.08 43.10 -23.61
N GLY A 38 11.52 43.45 -22.44
CA GLY A 38 10.79 42.53 -21.59
C GLY A 38 11.57 41.26 -21.32
N TRP A 39 10.95 40.14 -21.72
CA TRP A 39 11.38 38.78 -21.41
C TRP A 39 12.41 38.25 -22.42
N HIS A 40 12.77 39.05 -23.43
CA HIS A 40 13.82 38.77 -24.40
C HIS A 40 15.10 39.58 -24.14
N ALA A 41 15.10 40.41 -23.09
CA ALA A 41 16.21 41.28 -22.73
C ALA A 41 17.54 40.51 -22.63
N SER A 42 18.44 40.78 -23.57
CA SER A 42 19.73 40.10 -23.71
C SER A 42 20.83 41.14 -23.89
N LEU A 43 21.90 41.02 -23.10
CA LEU A 43 23.05 41.92 -23.16
C LEU A 43 23.76 41.87 -24.52
N ASN A 44 23.51 40.82 -25.33
CA ASN A 44 24.06 40.71 -26.68
C ASN A 44 23.29 41.55 -27.72
N HIS A 45 22.05 41.97 -27.44
CA HIS A 45 21.11 42.51 -28.45
C HIS A 45 20.40 43.79 -28.03
N CYS A 46 20.33 44.10 -26.74
CA CYS A 46 19.60 45.24 -26.21
C CYS A 46 20.53 46.40 -25.85
N ASN A 47 20.03 47.63 -25.97
CA ASN A 47 20.76 48.81 -25.51
C ASN A 47 20.73 48.92 -23.97
N LEU A 48 21.77 49.52 -23.40
CA LEU A 48 21.78 49.94 -22.00
C LEU A 48 21.23 51.37 -21.86
N TYR A 49 20.38 51.57 -20.87
CA TYR A 49 19.73 52.85 -20.56
C TYR A 49 20.08 53.27 -19.13
N PRO A 50 20.57 54.48 -18.86
CA PRO A 50 20.81 54.92 -17.49
C PRO A 50 19.50 54.95 -16.69
N VAL A 51 19.51 54.48 -15.45
CA VAL A 51 18.34 54.45 -14.55
C VAL A 51 18.59 55.40 -13.39
N GLU A 52 17.86 56.51 -13.37
CA GLU A 52 17.94 57.51 -12.32
C GLU A 52 16.81 57.32 -11.28
N ALA A 53 16.93 57.97 -10.12
CA ALA A 53 15.98 57.82 -9.02
C ALA A 53 14.56 58.29 -9.40
N GLU A 54 14.45 59.30 -10.27
CA GLU A 54 13.17 59.74 -10.85
C GLU A 54 12.55 58.65 -11.74
N THR A 55 13.37 57.96 -12.55
CA THR A 55 12.94 56.83 -13.38
C THR A 55 12.40 55.69 -12.54
N VAL A 56 13.08 55.30 -11.44
CA VAL A 56 12.57 54.28 -10.51
C VAL A 56 11.29 54.72 -9.80
N THR A 57 11.20 56.00 -9.41
CA THR A 57 9.98 56.54 -8.78
C THR A 57 8.78 56.46 -9.74
N LYS A 58 8.97 56.84 -11.01
CA LYS A 58 7.94 56.69 -12.05
C LYS A 58 7.58 55.21 -12.26
N LEU A 59 8.55 54.31 -12.37
CA LEU A 59 8.30 52.86 -12.50
C LEU A 59 7.51 52.30 -11.31
N LYS A 60 7.75 52.80 -10.09
CA LYS A 60 6.96 52.47 -8.89
C LYS A 60 5.54 53.02 -8.94
N GLU A 61 5.32 54.25 -9.40
CA GLU A 61 3.98 54.80 -9.58
C GLU A 61 3.18 54.07 -10.66
N ILE A 62 3.82 53.71 -11.78
CA ILE A 62 3.24 52.90 -12.85
C ILE A 62 2.84 51.53 -12.28
N ARG A 63 3.74 50.87 -11.55
CA ARG A 63 3.46 49.64 -10.80
C ARG A 63 2.28 49.78 -9.84
N GLN A 64 2.15 50.89 -9.13
CA GLN A 64 1.01 51.16 -8.22
C GLN A 64 -0.33 51.40 -8.95
N LYS A 65 -0.29 51.81 -10.22
CA LYS A 65 -1.46 52.09 -11.06
C LYS A 65 -1.82 50.93 -12.00
N GLY A 66 -1.00 49.87 -12.02
CA GLY A 66 -1.05 48.81 -13.03
C GLY A 66 -0.34 49.23 -14.32
N TRP A 67 0.30 48.28 -15.01
CA TRP A 67 0.98 48.53 -16.27
C TRP A 67 -0.04 48.81 -17.39
N PRO A 68 -0.03 50.00 -18.02
CA PRO A 68 -0.92 50.28 -19.16
C PRO A 68 -0.67 49.28 -20.29
N GLY A 69 -1.75 48.71 -20.85
CA GLY A 69 -1.68 47.84 -22.02
C GLY A 69 -1.03 46.47 -21.81
N GLY A 70 -1.01 45.92 -20.58
CA GLY A 70 -0.62 44.53 -20.33
C GLY A 70 0.81 44.18 -20.74
N GLY A 71 1.73 45.16 -20.63
CA GLY A 71 3.14 45.01 -21.04
C GLY A 71 3.41 45.16 -22.54
N LYS A 72 2.40 45.35 -23.41
CA LYS A 72 2.65 45.61 -24.84
C LYS A 72 3.11 47.03 -25.13
N ASP A 73 2.91 47.96 -24.20
CA ASP A 73 3.19 49.38 -24.36
C ASP A 73 4.60 49.82 -23.91
N PHE A 74 5.55 48.89 -23.72
CA PHE A 74 6.92 49.22 -23.30
C PHE A 74 7.62 50.24 -24.22
N ALA A 75 7.27 50.27 -25.51
CA ALA A 75 7.74 51.26 -26.46
C ALA A 75 7.43 52.72 -26.06
N LYS A 76 6.31 52.98 -25.36
CA LYS A 76 5.95 54.33 -24.87
C LYS A 76 6.86 54.81 -23.73
N PHE A 77 7.55 53.89 -23.04
CA PHE A 77 8.50 54.23 -21.97
C PHE A 77 9.90 54.58 -22.48
N ALA A 78 10.22 54.26 -23.74
CA ALA A 78 11.42 54.75 -24.42
C ALA A 78 11.45 56.29 -24.54
N HIS A 79 10.32 56.98 -24.30
CA HIS A 79 10.22 58.44 -24.23
C HIS A 79 10.52 59.02 -22.84
N LEU A 80 10.56 58.20 -21.77
CA LEU A 80 10.85 58.67 -20.41
C LEU A 80 12.35 58.79 -20.11
N ASN A 81 13.21 58.17 -20.92
CA ASN A 81 14.65 58.23 -20.80
C ASN A 81 15.26 58.84 -22.07
N PRO A 82 16.32 59.67 -21.96
CA PRO A 82 17.03 60.16 -23.13
C PRO A 82 17.65 59.00 -23.91
N GLN A 83 17.86 59.23 -25.20
CA GLN A 83 18.20 58.26 -26.26
C GLN A 83 19.03 57.04 -25.81
N PRO A 84 18.77 55.83 -26.38
CA PRO A 84 19.65 54.68 -26.16
C PRO A 84 21.10 55.07 -26.41
N ALA A 85 22.00 54.61 -25.55
CA ALA A 85 23.42 54.88 -25.68
C ALA A 85 23.99 54.17 -26.92
N SER A 86 23.76 54.79 -28.08
CA SER A 86 24.27 54.32 -29.36
C SER A 86 25.79 54.46 -29.33
N GLN A 87 26.46 53.31 -29.19
CA GLN A 87 27.86 53.17 -28.73
C GLN A 87 28.05 53.47 -27.23
N PHE A 88 27.41 52.64 -26.38
CA PHE A 88 27.74 52.58 -24.96
C PHE A 88 29.20 52.12 -24.76
N ASP A 89 30.04 53.00 -24.23
CA ASP A 89 31.45 52.70 -23.97
C ASP A 89 31.61 51.93 -22.64
N ILE A 90 32.03 50.67 -22.75
CA ILE A 90 32.33 49.79 -21.60
C ILE A 90 33.36 50.43 -20.65
N SER A 91 34.22 51.33 -21.11
CA SER A 91 35.17 52.04 -20.25
C SER A 91 34.46 52.80 -19.12
N GLN A 92 33.26 53.34 -19.38
CA GLN A 92 32.42 54.11 -18.45
C GLN A 92 31.77 53.26 -17.35
N LEU A 93 31.81 51.93 -17.47
CA LEU A 93 31.36 51.05 -16.40
C LEU A 93 32.31 51.09 -15.20
N ALA A 94 31.77 51.03 -14.00
CA ALA A 94 32.59 50.89 -12.79
C ALA A 94 33.39 49.57 -12.81
N GLU A 95 34.45 49.51 -12.01
CA GLU A 95 35.37 48.36 -11.96
C GLU A 95 34.66 47.04 -11.66
N THR A 96 33.60 47.06 -10.85
CA THR A 96 32.73 45.91 -10.58
C THR A 96 31.35 46.13 -11.19
N VAL A 97 30.85 45.14 -11.93
CA VAL A 97 29.56 45.15 -12.62
C VAL A 97 28.71 43.97 -12.14
N TYR A 98 27.63 44.26 -11.42
CA TYR A 98 26.58 43.32 -11.06
C TYR A 98 25.59 43.18 -12.22
N ILE A 99 25.22 41.94 -12.54
CA ILE A 99 24.24 41.63 -13.59
C ILE A 99 23.14 40.76 -12.97
N ALA A 100 21.90 41.22 -13.04
CA ALA A 100 20.70 40.47 -12.66
C ALA A 100 20.05 39.82 -13.88
N ASN A 101 19.92 38.49 -13.88
CA ASN A 101 19.26 37.56 -14.80
C ASN A 101 19.45 37.68 -16.32
N LEU A 102 20.13 38.72 -16.81
CA LEU A 102 20.17 39.02 -18.24
C LEU A 102 21.11 38.05 -18.97
N PRO A 103 20.62 37.22 -19.91
CA PRO A 103 21.47 36.41 -20.78
C PRO A 103 22.36 37.29 -21.66
N GLY A 104 23.54 36.79 -22.03
CA GLY A 104 24.41 37.47 -22.99
C GLY A 104 25.90 37.29 -22.74
N GLU A 105 26.41 36.09 -23.02
CA GLU A 105 27.80 35.74 -22.69
C GLU A 105 28.84 36.54 -23.50
N VAL A 106 28.50 37.03 -24.70
CA VAL A 106 29.40 37.85 -25.52
C VAL A 106 29.67 39.18 -24.83
N PHE A 107 28.62 39.85 -24.34
CA PHE A 107 28.79 41.09 -23.58
C PHE A 107 29.55 40.85 -22.27
N ARG A 108 29.27 39.76 -21.53
CA ARG A 108 30.03 39.42 -20.32
C ARG A 108 31.51 39.17 -20.61
N GLN A 109 31.85 38.53 -21.74
CA GLN A 109 33.24 38.40 -22.19
C GLN A 109 33.86 39.76 -22.53
N GLN A 110 33.13 40.67 -23.19
CA GLN A 110 33.61 42.04 -23.47
C GLN A 110 33.88 42.83 -22.19
N LEU A 111 33.00 42.74 -21.17
CA LEU A 111 33.23 43.34 -19.85
C LEU A 111 34.50 42.80 -19.19
N ARG A 112 34.69 41.47 -19.17
CA ARG A 112 35.88 40.82 -18.61
C ARG A 112 37.16 41.21 -19.38
N GLN A 113 37.09 41.30 -20.71
CA GLN A 113 38.19 41.77 -21.57
C GLN A 113 38.55 43.25 -21.33
N ALA A 114 37.57 44.09 -21.00
CA ALA A 114 37.78 45.47 -20.60
C ALA A 114 38.24 45.63 -19.12
N GLY A 115 38.66 44.53 -18.47
CA GLY A 115 39.17 44.53 -17.10
C GLY A 115 38.10 44.72 -16.02
N LYS A 116 36.81 44.57 -16.34
CA LYS A 116 35.73 44.70 -15.36
C LYS A 116 35.50 43.37 -14.63
N THR A 117 35.31 43.44 -13.30
CA THR A 117 34.89 42.31 -12.48
C THR A 117 33.38 42.12 -12.61
N VAL A 118 32.97 41.10 -13.37
CA VAL A 118 31.54 40.76 -13.55
C VAL A 118 31.08 39.85 -12.43
N ILE A 119 30.05 40.27 -11.69
CA ILE A 119 29.38 39.48 -10.66
C ILE A 119 27.96 39.19 -11.13
N GLU A 120 27.65 37.91 -11.34
CA GLU A 120 26.28 37.49 -11.66
C GLU A 120 25.49 37.34 -10.35
N LEU A 121 24.35 38.01 -10.27
CA LEU A 121 23.38 37.81 -9.21
C LEU A 121 22.57 36.56 -9.58
N GLN A 122 23.06 35.38 -9.21
CA GLN A 122 22.34 34.12 -9.39
C GLN A 122 21.49 33.79 -8.15
N GLU A 123 20.43 32.98 -8.34
CA GLU A 123 19.48 32.47 -7.31
C GLU A 123 19.15 33.44 -6.15
N ALA A 124 17.95 34.05 -6.15
CA ALA A 124 17.50 35.05 -5.16
C ALA A 124 18.16 36.44 -5.28
N GLU A 125 18.27 36.95 -6.51
CA GLU A 125 18.99 38.19 -6.88
C GLU A 125 18.79 39.37 -5.91
N LEU A 126 17.55 39.58 -5.45
CA LEU A 126 17.19 40.67 -4.54
C LEU A 126 17.73 40.48 -3.12
N GLU A 127 17.77 39.24 -2.61
CA GLU A 127 18.42 38.89 -1.33
C GLU A 127 19.94 38.94 -1.48
N SER A 128 20.51 38.32 -2.51
CA SER A 128 21.96 38.31 -2.73
C SER A 128 22.54 39.73 -2.92
N PHE A 129 21.81 40.61 -3.61
CA PHE A 129 22.19 42.02 -3.75
C PHE A 129 22.06 42.77 -2.42
N ALA A 130 20.95 42.58 -1.70
CA ALA A 130 20.72 43.25 -0.43
C ALA A 130 21.74 42.83 0.65
N GLU A 131 22.03 41.54 0.78
CA GLU A 131 23.08 41.02 1.67
C GLU A 131 24.45 41.63 1.34
N ARG A 132 24.82 41.65 0.05
CA ARG A 132 26.11 42.19 -0.43
C ARG A 132 26.33 43.66 -0.07
N PHE A 133 25.25 44.43 0.01
CA PHE A 133 25.27 45.87 0.33
C PHE A 133 24.80 46.19 1.76
N GLY A 134 24.56 45.17 2.61
CA GLY A 134 24.14 45.34 3.99
C GLY A 134 22.74 45.94 4.17
N VAL A 135 21.86 45.73 3.20
CA VAL A 135 20.50 46.31 3.15
C VAL A 135 19.49 45.30 3.68
N THR A 136 18.64 45.72 4.61
CA THR A 136 17.48 44.93 5.02
C THR A 136 16.35 45.13 4.02
N LEU A 137 15.91 44.06 3.35
CA LEU A 137 14.71 44.10 2.50
C LEU A 137 13.48 44.47 3.34
N ASN A 138 12.62 45.35 2.82
CA ASN A 138 11.32 45.57 3.45
C ASN A 138 10.41 44.32 3.28
N PRO A 139 9.35 44.12 4.09
CA PRO A 139 8.56 42.88 4.05
C PRO A 139 7.99 42.54 2.66
N ALA A 140 7.72 43.57 1.85
CA ALA A 140 7.26 43.42 0.48
C ALA A 140 8.35 42.89 -0.47
N GLN A 141 9.54 43.48 -0.42
CA GLN A 141 10.72 43.02 -1.15
C GLN A 141 11.15 41.63 -0.67
N GLN A 142 11.14 41.39 0.63
CA GLN A 142 11.47 40.09 1.22
C GLN A 142 10.50 39.00 0.77
N ALA A 143 9.19 39.25 0.81
CA ALA A 143 8.18 38.31 0.29
C ALA A 143 8.38 37.98 -1.19
N ARG A 144 8.75 38.98 -2.03
CA ARG A 144 9.09 38.75 -3.44
C ARG A 144 10.40 37.99 -3.61
N ALA A 145 11.45 38.33 -2.87
CA ALA A 145 12.73 37.63 -2.95
C ALA A 145 12.59 36.16 -2.56
N ILE A 146 11.85 35.88 -1.46
CA ILE A 146 11.43 34.54 -1.05
C ILE A 146 10.67 33.86 -2.19
N TYR A 147 9.62 34.50 -2.74
CA TYR A 147 8.82 33.92 -3.83
C TYR A 147 9.64 33.55 -5.09
N HIS A 148 10.52 34.46 -5.52
CA HIS A 148 11.39 34.28 -6.68
C HIS A 148 12.47 33.21 -6.43
N ARG A 149 13.06 33.15 -5.22
CA ARG A 149 14.02 32.11 -4.80
C ARG A 149 13.35 30.73 -4.71
N ASP A 150 12.19 30.69 -4.07
CA ASP A 150 11.66 29.45 -3.52
C ASP A 150 10.74 28.73 -4.49
N TYR A 151 9.94 29.49 -5.26
CA TYR A 151 8.80 28.95 -5.99
C TYR A 151 8.84 29.19 -7.49
N LEU A 152 9.36 30.31 -7.99
CA LEU A 152 9.33 30.61 -9.43
C LEU A 152 10.59 31.32 -9.97
N PRO A 153 11.81 30.77 -9.81
CA PRO A 153 13.03 31.43 -10.28
C PRO A 153 13.01 31.66 -11.80
N GLY A 154 12.38 30.74 -12.53
CA GLY A 154 12.30 30.81 -13.98
C GLY A 154 11.24 31.77 -14.52
N LEU A 155 10.09 31.86 -13.87
CA LEU A 155 9.06 32.79 -14.33
C LEU A 155 9.48 34.24 -14.06
N THR A 156 10.30 34.46 -13.03
CA THR A 156 10.96 35.74 -12.77
C THR A 156 12.02 36.08 -13.82
N ALA A 157 12.85 35.11 -14.21
CA ALA A 157 13.81 35.26 -15.31
C ALA A 157 13.13 35.52 -16.67
N ASN A 158 11.89 35.03 -16.85
CA ASN A 158 10.99 35.36 -17.97
C ASN A 158 10.02 36.52 -17.62
N GLY A 159 10.31 37.32 -16.58
CA GLY A 159 9.75 38.64 -16.31
C GLY A 159 8.30 38.76 -15.80
N ILE A 160 7.76 37.77 -15.08
CA ILE A 160 6.40 37.91 -14.50
C ILE A 160 6.38 38.70 -13.18
N ALA A 161 5.39 39.57 -13.03
CA ALA A 161 5.23 40.49 -11.91
C ALA A 161 4.32 39.97 -10.78
N TYR A 162 4.82 39.98 -9.54
CA TYR A 162 4.05 39.87 -8.30
C TYR A 162 3.25 41.16 -8.01
N GLY A 163 1.93 41.15 -8.19
CA GLY A 163 1.06 42.27 -7.84
C GLY A 163 1.12 42.63 -6.35
N GLN A 164 1.09 43.92 -6.01
CA GLN A 164 1.02 44.36 -4.61
C GLN A 164 -0.09 45.37 -4.36
N LYS A 165 -0.80 45.15 -3.24
CA LYS A 165 -1.78 46.04 -2.61
C LYS A 165 -1.41 47.52 -2.71
N ASN A 166 -2.40 48.34 -3.10
CA ASN A 166 -2.61 49.62 -2.46
C ASN A 166 -3.61 49.44 -1.31
N SER A 167 -3.37 50.08 -0.18
CA SER A 167 -4.28 50.12 0.96
C SER A 167 -5.41 51.12 0.70
N GLY A 168 -6.67 50.69 0.57
CA GLY A 168 -7.78 51.66 0.43
C GLY A 168 -9.20 51.12 0.33
N SER A 169 -9.43 49.94 -0.25
CA SER A 169 -10.77 49.36 -0.43
C SER A 169 -10.74 47.84 -0.30
N GLY A 170 -11.89 47.24 -0.03
CA GLY A 170 -12.06 45.79 0.04
C GLY A 170 -11.79 45.09 -1.29
N ASP A 171 -11.59 43.78 -1.19
CA ASP A 171 -11.45 42.79 -2.27
C ASP A 171 -10.25 43.04 -3.22
N ALA A 172 -9.18 42.29 -2.95
CA ALA A 172 -7.91 42.34 -3.65
C ALA A 172 -7.21 40.96 -3.77
N ALA A 173 -7.99 39.87 -3.73
CA ALA A 173 -7.70 38.73 -4.61
C ALA A 173 -7.94 39.13 -6.09
N ASP A 174 -8.67 40.23 -6.26
CA ASP A 174 -9.65 40.52 -7.30
C ASP A 174 -9.05 41.30 -8.48
N VAL A 175 -7.97 40.74 -9.01
CA VAL A 175 -7.43 41.07 -10.34
C VAL A 175 -7.13 39.78 -11.10
N LEU A 176 -6.42 38.85 -10.45
CA LEU A 176 -6.26 37.49 -10.94
C LEU A 176 -7.48 36.63 -10.57
N THR A 177 -8.05 36.85 -9.37
CA THR A 177 -9.35 36.31 -9.00
C THR A 177 -10.46 36.92 -9.86
N ILE A 178 -10.48 38.22 -10.20
CA ILE A 178 -11.43 38.69 -11.24
C ILE A 178 -11.13 38.04 -12.60
N SER A 179 -9.88 37.78 -12.98
CA SER A 179 -9.62 37.11 -14.27
C SER A 179 -10.08 35.63 -14.32
N TYR A 180 -10.23 34.94 -13.18
CA TYR A 180 -10.66 33.54 -13.11
C TYR A 180 -12.07 33.35 -12.51
N HIS A 181 -12.39 34.00 -11.39
CA HIS A 181 -13.76 34.12 -10.89
C HIS A 181 -14.65 34.98 -11.78
N ALA A 182 -14.23 36.00 -12.52
CA ALA A 182 -15.16 36.56 -13.52
C ALA A 182 -15.42 35.55 -14.65
N ILE A 183 -14.46 34.71 -15.02
CA ILE A 183 -14.72 33.59 -15.96
C ILE A 183 -15.71 32.56 -15.35
N ARG A 184 -15.67 32.29 -14.04
CA ARG A 184 -16.55 31.30 -13.37
C ARG A 184 -17.83 31.84 -12.72
N GLU A 185 -17.93 33.15 -12.51
CA GLU A 185 -19.01 33.84 -11.79
C GLU A 185 -19.81 34.75 -12.75
N GLN A 186 -19.20 35.23 -13.86
CA GLN A 186 -19.96 35.84 -14.97
C GLN A 186 -20.62 34.81 -15.90
N GLU A 187 -20.47 33.51 -15.66
CA GLU A 187 -21.43 32.51 -16.17
C GLU A 187 -22.80 32.63 -15.48
N ASN A 188 -22.87 33.22 -14.27
CA ASN A 188 -24.08 33.28 -13.45
C ASN A 188 -24.60 34.71 -13.15
N ASN A 189 -23.88 35.78 -13.53
CA ASN A 189 -24.38 37.15 -13.40
C ASN A 189 -23.91 38.07 -14.55
N LEU A 190 -24.82 38.33 -15.49
CA LEU A 190 -24.67 39.24 -16.63
C LEU A 190 -25.32 40.60 -16.30
N GLU A 191 -24.55 41.70 -16.40
CA GLU A 191 -25.03 43.04 -16.85
C GLU A 191 -23.94 44.14 -16.86
N GLY A 192 -22.80 43.96 -16.17
CA GLY A 192 -21.91 45.09 -15.80
C GLY A 192 -20.66 45.41 -16.62
N THR A 193 -20.19 44.57 -17.56
CA THR A 193 -18.83 44.70 -18.16
C THR A 193 -18.81 44.68 -19.69
N THR A 194 -19.58 45.56 -20.32
CA THR A 194 -19.83 45.52 -21.77
C THR A 194 -18.70 46.09 -22.64
N GLU A 195 -17.95 47.12 -22.20
CA GLU A 195 -17.09 47.89 -23.14
C GLU A 195 -15.77 47.20 -23.52
N LEU A 196 -14.97 46.72 -22.55
CA LEU A 196 -13.69 46.04 -22.88
C LEU A 196 -13.89 44.66 -23.53
N TRP A 197 -15.03 44.02 -23.25
CA TRP A 197 -15.43 42.79 -23.92
C TRP A 197 -16.02 43.07 -25.31
N SER A 198 -16.79 44.14 -25.55
CA SER A 198 -17.33 44.40 -26.90
C SER A 198 -16.25 44.67 -27.97
N GLU A 199 -15.06 45.16 -27.60
CA GLU A 199 -13.92 45.28 -28.52
C GLU A 199 -13.18 43.96 -28.78
N LEU A 200 -13.38 42.93 -27.94
CA LEU A 200 -12.78 41.59 -28.07
C LEU A 200 -13.77 40.49 -28.47
N THR A 201 -15.07 40.76 -28.36
CA THR A 201 -16.19 39.90 -28.72
C THR A 201 -17.31 40.72 -29.34
N GLU A 202 -17.10 41.27 -30.55
CA GLU A 202 -18.24 41.42 -31.45
C GLU A 202 -18.84 40.01 -31.67
N PRO A 203 -20.18 39.85 -31.65
CA PRO A 203 -20.81 38.53 -31.61
C PRO A 203 -20.88 37.84 -32.98
N GLY A 204 -19.73 37.70 -33.64
CA GLY A 204 -19.54 36.93 -34.87
C GLY A 204 -18.55 35.79 -34.66
N GLU A 205 -19.05 34.55 -34.70
CA GLU A 205 -18.34 33.25 -34.88
C GLU A 205 -17.23 32.85 -33.88
N ASP A 206 -16.43 33.77 -33.32
CA ASP A 206 -15.19 33.46 -32.59
C ASP A 206 -15.35 33.11 -31.09
N LYS A 207 -16.58 32.92 -30.59
CA LYS A 207 -16.79 32.50 -29.19
C LYS A 207 -16.30 31.06 -28.92
N GLU A 208 -16.19 30.23 -29.96
CA GLU A 208 -15.66 28.86 -29.90
C GLU A 208 -14.11 28.79 -29.81
N LEU A 209 -13.39 29.91 -29.96
CA LEU A 209 -11.90 29.91 -30.00
C LEU A 209 -11.21 29.97 -28.62
N TRP A 210 -11.97 29.95 -27.51
CA TRP A 210 -11.46 30.24 -26.17
C TRP A 210 -11.16 29.03 -25.29
N GLU A 211 -11.21 27.81 -25.84
CA GLU A 211 -10.96 26.57 -25.09
C GLU A 211 -9.46 26.37 -24.77
N ILE A 212 -9.00 27.03 -23.72
CA ILE A 212 -7.81 26.60 -22.97
C ILE A 212 -8.21 25.31 -22.25
N CYS A 213 -7.89 24.15 -22.84
CA CYS A 213 -8.17 22.86 -22.22
C CYS A 213 -7.29 22.71 -20.97
N ILE A 214 -7.86 22.91 -19.79
CA ILE A 214 -7.24 22.62 -18.50
C ILE A 214 -7.75 21.26 -18.01
N ARG A 215 -6.83 20.32 -17.85
CA ARG A 215 -7.10 18.94 -17.47
C ARG A 215 -6.48 18.71 -16.09
N ASP A 216 -7.33 18.65 -15.07
CA ASP A 216 -6.93 18.29 -13.70
C ASP A 216 -6.65 16.77 -13.64
N LEU A 217 -5.37 16.42 -13.51
CA LEU A 217 -4.93 15.08 -13.15
C LEU A 217 -4.55 15.06 -11.67
N ILE A 218 -4.69 13.90 -11.01
CA ILE A 218 -4.49 13.74 -9.57
C ILE A 218 -3.13 14.28 -9.05
N ASP A 219 -2.10 14.33 -9.92
CA ASP A 219 -0.72 14.73 -9.59
C ASP A 219 -0.15 15.86 -10.46
N LEU A 220 -0.93 16.38 -11.42
CA LEU A 220 -0.46 17.32 -12.43
C LEU A 220 -1.61 18.16 -12.96
N ASP A 221 -1.44 19.48 -13.08
CA ASP A 221 -2.30 20.29 -13.93
C ASP A 221 -1.75 20.29 -15.35
N LEU A 222 -2.57 19.87 -16.32
CA LEU A 222 -2.17 19.74 -17.71
C LEU A 222 -2.94 20.76 -18.56
N VAL A 223 -2.23 21.63 -19.25
CA VAL A 223 -2.81 22.81 -19.93
C VAL A 223 -2.40 22.81 -21.40
N LEU A 224 -3.38 22.86 -22.30
CA LEU A 224 -3.17 23.10 -23.73
C LEU A 224 -3.51 24.56 -24.06
N ALA A 225 -2.66 25.23 -24.85
CA ALA A 225 -2.86 26.64 -25.13
C ALA A 225 -2.27 27.15 -26.46
N PRO A 226 -2.93 28.10 -27.14
CA PRO A 226 -2.31 28.87 -28.21
C PRO A 226 -1.06 29.63 -27.75
N GLU A 227 0.01 29.64 -28.55
CA GLU A 227 1.26 30.36 -28.25
C GLU A 227 1.03 31.87 -27.99
N LYS A 228 -0.03 32.48 -28.58
CA LYS A 228 -0.44 33.87 -28.33
C LYS A 228 -0.83 34.17 -26.87
N TYR A 229 -1.31 33.17 -26.12
CA TYR A 229 -1.75 33.34 -24.72
C TYR A 229 -0.67 33.00 -23.70
N ARG A 230 0.53 32.59 -24.14
CA ARG A 230 1.69 32.36 -23.28
C ARG A 230 1.95 33.49 -22.26
N PRO A 231 1.89 34.79 -22.59
CA PRO A 231 2.01 35.86 -21.59
C PRO A 231 1.02 35.76 -20.42
N VAL A 232 -0.20 35.34 -20.70
CA VAL A 232 -1.33 35.32 -19.77
C VAL A 232 -1.29 34.05 -18.92
N LEU A 233 -1.10 32.88 -19.55
CA LEU A 233 -1.05 31.59 -18.86
C LEU A 233 0.17 31.43 -17.96
N MET A 234 1.25 32.12 -18.30
CA MET A 234 2.40 32.27 -17.41
C MET A 234 2.01 32.95 -16.08
N SER A 235 0.99 33.81 -16.06
CA SER A 235 0.39 34.34 -14.82
C SER A 235 -0.54 33.33 -14.13
N PHE A 236 -1.24 32.46 -14.88
CA PHE A 236 -2.07 31.38 -14.31
C PHE A 236 -1.24 30.29 -13.60
N LEU A 237 -0.01 30.03 -14.05
CA LEU A 237 0.94 29.18 -13.31
C LEU A 237 1.16 29.69 -11.87
N ASN A 238 0.95 30.99 -11.62
CA ASN A 238 1.15 31.67 -10.34
C ASN A 238 -0.11 31.73 -9.45
N GLU A 239 -1.27 31.27 -9.91
CA GLU A 239 -2.55 31.46 -9.18
C GLU A 239 -2.71 30.65 -7.88
N PRO A 240 -2.30 29.36 -7.76
CA PRO A 240 -2.57 28.55 -6.57
C PRO A 240 -1.98 29.11 -5.26
N PHE A 241 -1.04 30.05 -5.37
CA PHE A 241 -0.38 30.73 -4.25
C PHE A 241 -1.28 31.75 -3.54
N PHE A 242 -2.40 32.16 -4.15
CA PHE A 242 -3.22 33.27 -3.65
C PHE A 242 -4.68 32.87 -3.33
N CYS A 243 -5.25 31.88 -4.03
CA CYS A 243 -6.70 31.64 -4.03
C CYS A 243 -7.18 30.40 -3.23
N GLN A 244 -6.29 29.60 -2.62
CA GLN A 244 -6.66 28.33 -1.95
C GLN A 244 -6.66 28.38 -0.41
N THR A 245 -7.27 29.42 0.18
CA THR A 245 -8.32 29.30 1.22
C THR A 245 -9.06 30.66 1.30
N ASP A 246 -10.29 30.66 1.82
CA ASP A 246 -11.05 31.89 2.17
C ASP A 246 -10.28 32.81 3.17
N ASP A 247 -9.21 32.30 3.78
CA ASP A 247 -8.40 33.01 4.76
C ASP A 247 -7.18 33.75 4.13
N GLY A 248 -6.81 33.44 2.88
CA GLY A 248 -5.53 33.85 2.27
C GLY A 248 -4.29 33.42 3.08
N GLY A 249 -4.47 32.47 3.99
CA GLY A 249 -3.63 32.28 5.16
C GLY A 249 -2.45 31.35 4.94
N ASP A 250 -2.60 30.29 4.14
CA ASP A 250 -1.60 29.22 4.08
C ASP A 250 -0.28 29.68 3.43
N TYR A 251 -0.32 30.47 2.35
CA TYR A 251 0.89 31.08 1.78
C TYR A 251 1.58 32.02 2.77
N GLN A 252 0.85 32.95 3.38
CA GLN A 252 1.45 33.93 4.30
C GLN A 252 2.00 33.25 5.55
N LYS A 253 1.29 32.24 6.07
CA LYS A 253 1.70 31.40 7.19
C LYS A 253 2.96 30.62 6.84
N LYS A 254 2.97 29.82 5.77
CA LYS A 254 4.14 29.04 5.33
C LYS A 254 5.34 29.91 5.00
N ALA A 255 5.14 31.04 4.32
CA ALA A 255 6.20 32.01 4.08
C ALA A 255 6.74 32.63 5.38
N SER A 256 5.90 32.87 6.40
CA SER A 256 6.32 33.38 7.71
C SER A 256 6.98 32.34 8.62
N SER A 257 6.62 31.06 8.48
CA SER A 257 7.26 29.92 9.16
C SER A 257 8.47 29.37 8.40
N PHE A 258 8.74 29.86 7.18
CA PHE A 258 9.72 29.34 6.22
C PHE A 258 9.48 27.88 5.80
N GLU A 259 8.24 27.40 5.94
CA GLU A 259 7.80 26.09 5.46
C GLU A 259 7.65 26.08 3.93
N PRO A 260 7.96 24.95 3.25
CA PRO A 260 7.75 24.83 1.81
C PRO A 260 6.26 24.89 1.46
N LEU A 261 5.89 25.64 0.43
CA LEU A 261 4.60 25.46 -0.21
C LEU A 261 4.58 24.21 -1.08
N SER A 262 3.57 23.38 -0.83
CA SER A 262 3.16 22.28 -1.69
C SER A 262 2.58 22.86 -2.98
N ILE A 263 3.26 22.66 -4.11
CA ILE A 263 2.77 23.08 -5.42
C ILE A 263 2.56 21.83 -6.24
N LYS A 264 1.31 21.60 -6.65
CA LYS A 264 0.97 20.59 -7.66
C LYS A 264 1.72 20.93 -8.96
N PRO A 265 2.53 20.01 -9.50
CA PRO A 265 3.26 20.27 -10.75
C PRO A 265 2.32 20.61 -11.91
N LYS A 266 2.83 21.37 -12.88
CA LYS A 266 2.06 21.88 -14.02
C LYS A 266 2.80 21.64 -15.33
N LEU A 267 2.11 21.19 -16.37
CA LEU A 267 2.64 20.98 -17.72
C LEU A 267 1.79 21.78 -18.72
N VAL A 268 2.42 22.72 -19.43
CA VAL A 268 1.77 23.57 -20.43
C VAL A 268 2.33 23.26 -21.81
N LEU A 269 1.44 22.96 -22.75
CA LEU A 269 1.76 22.67 -24.15
C LEU A 269 1.25 23.82 -25.01
N TYR A 270 2.17 24.58 -25.60
CA TYR A 270 1.85 25.70 -26.47
C TYR A 270 1.85 25.28 -27.94
N PHE A 271 0.75 25.54 -28.65
CA PHE A 271 0.61 25.20 -30.07
C PHE A 271 0.48 26.43 -30.98
N GLN A 272 0.76 26.24 -32.28
CA GLN A 272 0.81 27.32 -33.27
C GLN A 272 -0.51 27.47 -34.07
N GLY A 273 -1.10 28.67 -34.00
CA GLY A 273 -2.17 29.12 -34.90
C GLY A 273 -3.59 28.95 -34.33
N GLU A 274 -4.52 29.80 -34.77
CA GLU A 274 -5.91 29.81 -34.28
C GLU A 274 -6.78 28.74 -34.96
N ALA A 275 -6.64 28.57 -36.28
CA ALA A 275 -7.35 27.55 -37.07
C ALA A 275 -7.00 26.08 -36.71
N ALA A 276 -5.99 25.89 -35.85
CA ALA A 276 -5.66 24.59 -35.28
C ALA A 276 -6.80 24.07 -34.38
N LEU A 277 -7.26 24.90 -33.44
CA LEU A 277 -8.14 24.44 -32.35
C LEU A 277 -9.56 24.11 -32.84
N THR A 278 -10.13 24.93 -33.72
CA THR A 278 -11.43 24.64 -34.38
C THR A 278 -11.40 23.38 -35.25
N THR A 279 -10.23 22.93 -35.68
CA THR A 279 -10.09 21.64 -36.38
C THR A 279 -10.07 20.43 -35.40
N TYR A 280 -9.85 20.67 -34.09
CA TYR A 280 -9.73 19.63 -33.06
C TYR A 280 -11.03 19.30 -32.32
N LEU A 281 -11.95 20.26 -32.17
CA LEU A 281 -13.21 20.05 -31.44
C LEU A 281 -14.22 19.14 -32.17
N HIS A 282 -13.92 18.72 -33.40
CA HIS A 282 -14.68 17.71 -34.13
C HIS A 282 -14.07 16.31 -33.95
N ALA A 283 -14.61 15.56 -32.99
CA ALA A 283 -14.06 14.32 -32.43
C ALA A 283 -13.78 13.16 -33.41
N SER A 284 -14.33 13.13 -34.63
CA SER A 284 -14.28 11.96 -35.52
C SER A 284 -12.90 11.64 -36.11
N ASP A 285 -11.99 12.61 -36.20
CA ASP A 285 -10.70 12.46 -36.90
C ASP A 285 -9.50 12.35 -35.94
N PHE A 286 -9.78 12.08 -34.67
CA PHE A 286 -8.92 12.38 -33.53
C PHE A 286 -7.46 11.93 -33.64
N ILE A 287 -7.18 10.70 -34.08
CA ILE A 287 -5.81 10.13 -34.02
C ILE A 287 -4.99 10.40 -35.26
N GLU A 288 -5.61 10.37 -36.45
CA GLU A 288 -4.90 10.71 -37.68
C GLU A 288 -4.56 12.21 -37.76
N LYS A 289 -5.36 13.04 -37.06
CA LYS A 289 -5.00 14.43 -36.73
C LYS A 289 -4.12 14.54 -35.49
N GLY A 290 -4.30 13.72 -34.44
CA GLY A 290 -3.61 13.82 -33.14
C GLY A 290 -2.09 13.81 -33.21
N HIS A 291 -1.50 12.91 -34.00
CA HIS A 291 -0.05 12.94 -34.27
C HIS A 291 0.39 14.20 -35.02
N ARG A 292 -0.47 14.74 -35.90
CA ARG A 292 -0.25 16.05 -36.53
C ARG A 292 -0.44 17.21 -35.53
N SER A 293 -1.25 17.03 -34.48
CA SER A 293 -1.45 18.00 -33.39
C SER A 293 -0.24 18.11 -32.48
N ALA A 294 0.37 16.99 -32.10
CA ALA A 294 1.62 17.03 -31.35
C ALA A 294 2.74 17.73 -32.14
N ALA A 295 2.77 17.58 -33.47
CA ALA A 295 3.67 18.33 -34.35
C ALA A 295 3.41 19.85 -34.43
N GLN A 296 2.28 20.35 -33.91
CA GLN A 296 2.01 21.79 -33.79
C GLN A 296 2.45 22.41 -32.45
N ILE A 297 2.86 21.60 -31.47
CA ILE A 297 3.35 22.09 -30.18
C ILE A 297 4.74 22.71 -30.39
N THR A 298 4.85 24.03 -30.25
CA THR A 298 6.09 24.78 -30.45
C THR A 298 6.91 24.94 -29.18
N THR A 299 6.25 24.93 -28.01
CA THR A 299 6.90 25.03 -26.71
C THR A 299 6.21 24.12 -25.68
N ILE A 300 7.01 23.43 -24.90
CA ILE A 300 6.62 22.71 -23.69
C ILE A 300 7.17 23.48 -22.49
N GLU A 301 6.34 23.75 -21.48
CA GLU A 301 6.76 24.32 -20.19
C GLU A 301 6.30 23.45 -19.04
N PHE A 302 7.15 23.25 -18.03
CA PHE A 302 6.91 22.32 -16.94
C PHE A 302 7.41 22.92 -15.62
N VAL A 303 6.54 22.97 -14.61
CA VAL A 303 6.85 23.41 -13.25
C VAL A 303 6.71 22.21 -12.33
N CYS A 304 7.75 21.89 -11.56
CA CYS A 304 7.79 20.72 -10.68
C CYS A 304 8.58 20.97 -9.39
N HIS A 305 8.75 19.93 -8.56
CA HIS A 305 9.54 20.04 -7.33
C HIS A 305 11.05 20.09 -7.62
N ARG A 306 11.83 20.76 -6.76
CA ARG A 306 13.30 20.93 -6.92
C ARG A 306 14.04 19.60 -6.97
N GLU A 307 13.54 18.56 -6.33
CA GLU A 307 14.12 17.22 -6.33
C GLU A 307 14.19 16.60 -7.75
N GLN A 308 13.27 16.97 -8.64
CA GLN A 308 13.23 16.50 -10.03
C GLN A 308 14.22 17.25 -10.95
N SER A 309 14.88 18.31 -10.46
CA SER A 309 15.78 19.15 -11.27
C SER A 309 16.96 18.39 -11.90
N ALA A 310 17.56 17.43 -11.19
CA ALA A 310 18.67 16.62 -11.71
C ALA A 310 18.27 15.72 -12.89
N GLN A 311 16.98 15.42 -13.03
CA GLN A 311 16.44 14.60 -14.12
C GLN A 311 16.14 15.46 -15.35
N LEU A 312 15.56 16.64 -15.12
CA LEU A 312 15.44 17.69 -16.14
C LEU A 312 16.81 18.12 -16.69
N ASP A 313 17.84 18.19 -15.83
CA ASP A 313 19.23 18.36 -16.27
C ASP A 313 19.68 17.24 -17.23
N THR A 314 19.35 15.99 -16.92
CA THR A 314 19.71 14.84 -17.79
C THR A 314 19.07 14.99 -19.18
N ILE A 315 17.80 15.40 -19.25
CA ILE A 315 17.10 15.69 -20.52
C ILE A 315 17.82 16.81 -21.30
N ILE A 316 18.22 17.90 -20.63
CA ILE A 316 18.88 19.05 -21.28
C ILE A 316 20.29 18.73 -21.76
N HIS A 317 20.94 17.75 -21.13
CA HIS A 317 22.28 17.33 -21.49
C HIS A 317 22.33 16.20 -22.53
N ASP A 318 21.18 15.60 -22.85
CA ASP A 318 21.07 14.54 -23.83
C ASP A 318 21.08 15.09 -25.27
N ASP A 319 22.02 14.58 -26.08
CA ASP A 319 22.19 14.99 -27.46
C ASP A 319 20.98 14.62 -28.35
N GLN A 320 20.15 13.65 -27.94
CA GLN A 320 18.90 13.32 -28.62
C GLN A 320 17.90 14.49 -28.61
N TRP A 321 17.94 15.35 -27.59
CA TRP A 321 17.03 16.49 -27.48
C TRP A 321 17.68 17.81 -27.90
N ARG A 322 18.97 17.98 -27.63
CA ARG A 322 19.71 19.24 -27.84
C ARG A 322 19.70 19.75 -29.27
N HIS A 323 19.60 18.90 -30.28
CA HIS A 323 19.54 19.33 -31.67
C HIS A 323 18.14 19.82 -32.08
N LEU A 324 17.09 19.37 -31.38
CA LEU A 324 15.69 19.68 -31.69
C LEU A 324 15.13 20.84 -30.87
N PHE A 325 15.54 20.95 -29.60
CA PHE A 325 15.00 21.93 -28.65
C PHE A 325 16.07 22.93 -28.17
N THR A 326 15.62 24.15 -27.89
CA THR A 326 16.30 25.13 -27.05
C THR A 326 15.70 25.04 -25.66
N PHE A 327 16.55 24.79 -24.66
CA PHE A 327 16.13 24.56 -23.28
C PHE A 327 16.34 25.77 -22.39
N THR A 328 15.53 25.86 -21.35
CA THR A 328 15.75 26.76 -20.21
C THR A 328 15.39 25.99 -18.93
N LEU A 329 16.30 25.96 -17.96
CA LEU A 329 16.10 25.34 -16.65
C LEU A 329 16.46 26.33 -15.56
N ASN A 330 15.46 26.70 -14.79
CA ASN A 330 15.61 27.66 -13.71
C ASN A 330 15.22 26.98 -12.40
N ARG A 331 16.17 26.96 -11.47
CA ARG A 331 16.20 26.08 -10.31
C ARG A 331 15.96 26.90 -9.04
N GLY A 332 15.01 26.48 -8.22
CA GLY A 332 14.57 27.22 -7.02
C GLY A 332 14.75 26.42 -5.75
N LYS A 333 14.49 27.00 -4.59
CA LYS A 333 14.68 26.30 -3.31
C LYS A 333 13.77 25.07 -3.20
N TYR A 334 12.51 25.18 -3.64
CA TYR A 334 11.51 24.09 -3.55
C TYR A 334 10.96 23.65 -4.91
N THR A 335 11.09 24.46 -5.95
CA THR A 335 10.60 24.13 -7.30
C THR A 335 11.68 24.12 -8.37
N THR A 336 11.32 23.72 -9.58
CA THR A 336 12.10 23.91 -10.79
C THR A 336 11.19 24.18 -11.97
N TYR A 337 11.58 25.17 -12.78
CA TYR A 337 10.92 25.53 -14.02
C TYR A 337 11.77 25.04 -15.19
N PHE A 338 11.15 24.27 -16.06
CA PHE A 338 11.73 23.74 -17.30
C PHE A 338 10.93 24.26 -18.50
N LYS A 339 11.64 24.60 -19.56
CA LYS A 339 11.07 25.03 -20.83
C LYS A 339 11.87 24.42 -21.97
N ALA A 340 11.16 23.90 -22.96
CA ALA A 340 11.70 23.38 -24.20
C ALA A 340 10.96 24.04 -25.38
N THR A 341 11.68 24.78 -26.22
CA THR A 341 11.12 25.41 -27.43
C THR A 341 11.78 24.80 -28.66
N LEU A 342 11.00 24.36 -29.65
CA LEU A 342 11.52 23.76 -30.88
C LEU A 342 12.41 24.76 -31.65
N LYS A 343 13.56 24.29 -32.15
CA LYS A 343 14.52 25.08 -32.94
C LYS A 343 14.09 25.32 -34.37
N GLN A 344 13.40 24.34 -34.97
CA GLN A 344 12.87 24.39 -36.32
C GLN A 344 11.40 23.97 -36.30
N ARG A 345 10.58 24.61 -37.16
CA ARG A 345 9.12 24.43 -37.21
C ARG A 345 8.72 23.47 -38.33
N ASP A 346 9.38 22.31 -38.36
CA ASP A 346 9.12 21.26 -39.35
C ASP A 346 8.19 20.20 -38.77
N THR A 347 7.25 19.71 -39.59
CA THR A 347 6.25 18.69 -39.21
C THR A 347 6.85 17.35 -38.77
N VAL A 348 8.13 17.13 -39.07
CA VAL A 348 8.93 15.95 -38.67
C VAL A 348 9.16 15.90 -37.14
N ASN A 349 8.95 17.01 -36.42
CA ASN A 349 9.28 17.11 -34.98
C ASN A 349 8.21 16.52 -34.03
N GLY A 350 7.02 16.12 -34.52
CA GLY A 350 5.96 15.53 -33.70
C GLY A 350 6.43 14.41 -32.76
N PRO A 351 7.08 13.34 -33.28
CA PRO A 351 7.59 12.24 -32.46
C PRO A 351 8.59 12.64 -31.37
N ALA A 352 9.30 13.77 -31.53
CA ALA A 352 10.21 14.27 -30.52
C ALA A 352 9.49 15.05 -29.40
N VAL A 353 8.44 15.80 -29.75
CA VAL A 353 7.51 16.39 -28.77
C VAL A 353 6.84 15.26 -27.98
N GLU A 354 6.34 14.23 -28.67
CA GLU A 354 5.57 13.14 -28.05
C GLU A 354 6.41 12.37 -27.03
N LYS A 355 7.65 12.03 -27.37
CA LYS A 355 8.61 11.42 -26.44
C LYS A 355 8.98 12.33 -25.26
N LEU A 356 9.19 13.62 -25.49
CA LEU A 356 9.54 14.55 -24.41
C LEU A 356 8.36 14.74 -23.44
N VAL A 357 7.14 14.84 -23.94
CA VAL A 357 5.92 14.89 -23.10
C VAL A 357 5.73 13.55 -22.35
N ASN A 358 5.88 12.40 -23.02
CA ASN A 358 5.85 11.09 -22.36
C ASN A 358 6.85 11.00 -21.21
N HIS A 359 8.09 11.47 -21.40
CA HIS A 359 9.13 11.48 -20.37
C HIS A 359 8.73 12.35 -19.17
N LEU A 360 8.22 13.58 -19.41
CA LEU A 360 7.77 14.47 -18.34
C LEU A 360 6.57 13.91 -17.57
N LEU A 361 5.61 13.30 -18.26
CA LEU A 361 4.45 12.65 -17.65
C LEU A 361 4.84 11.40 -16.86
N THR A 362 5.76 10.58 -17.38
CA THR A 362 6.28 9.40 -16.67
C THR A 362 7.09 9.76 -15.42
N MET A 363 7.78 10.90 -15.42
CA MET A 363 8.44 11.43 -14.23
C MET A 363 7.46 11.87 -13.13
N GLN A 364 6.24 12.29 -13.52
CA GLN A 364 5.30 13.01 -12.65
C GLN A 364 4.08 12.19 -12.21
N LEU A 365 3.40 11.50 -13.12
CA LEU A 365 2.15 10.80 -12.81
C LEU A 365 2.40 9.50 -12.04
N LEU A 366 1.80 9.40 -10.86
CA LEU A 366 1.82 8.22 -10.00
C LEU A 366 0.41 7.65 -9.85
N TYR A 367 -0.50 8.50 -9.38
CA TYR A 367 -1.91 8.24 -9.15
C TYR A 367 -2.76 8.66 -10.36
N GLY A 368 -2.38 9.76 -11.03
CA GLY A 368 -3.06 10.27 -12.24
C GLY A 368 -2.74 9.52 -13.53
N ARG A 369 -1.99 8.41 -13.47
CA ARG A 369 -1.65 7.60 -14.66
C ARG A 369 -2.83 6.66 -15.00
N PRO A 370 -3.34 6.64 -16.24
CA PRO A 370 -4.32 5.66 -16.69
C PRO A 370 -3.85 4.21 -16.54
N LEU A 371 -4.80 3.32 -16.27
CA LEU A 371 -4.61 1.87 -16.34
C LEU A 371 -5.16 1.33 -17.67
N ARG A 372 -4.38 0.50 -18.36
CA ARG A 372 -4.83 -0.31 -19.52
C ARG A 372 -5.63 -1.53 -19.08
N HIS A 373 -5.31 -2.05 -17.90
CA HIS A 373 -5.99 -3.19 -17.29
C HIS A 373 -6.02 -3.03 -15.76
N TYR A 374 -7.19 -3.31 -15.18
CA TYR A 374 -7.37 -3.59 -13.77
C TYR A 374 -8.19 -4.87 -13.61
N GLY A 375 -7.72 -5.76 -12.75
CA GLY A 375 -8.48 -6.90 -12.25
C GLY A 375 -8.15 -7.14 -10.79
N CYS A 376 -9.10 -7.64 -10.00
CA CYS A 376 -8.88 -8.04 -8.62
C CYS A 376 -9.82 -9.19 -8.23
N THR A 377 -9.28 -10.25 -7.62
CA THR A 377 -10.08 -11.20 -6.85
C THR A 377 -9.94 -10.90 -5.37
N PHE A 378 -11.06 -10.55 -4.74
CA PHE A 378 -11.18 -10.42 -3.30
C PHE A 378 -11.57 -11.77 -2.69
N PHE A 379 -10.77 -12.23 -1.75
CA PHE A 379 -10.90 -13.54 -1.11
C PHE A 379 -11.34 -13.38 0.34
N LEU A 380 -12.52 -13.90 0.67
CA LEU A 380 -13.07 -13.92 2.02
C LEU A 380 -13.03 -15.34 2.59
N PRO A 381 -12.15 -15.60 3.58
CA PRO A 381 -12.09 -16.89 4.27
C PRO A 381 -13.13 -17.00 5.40
N PHE A 382 -13.79 -18.15 5.53
CA PHE A 382 -14.71 -18.46 6.64
C PHE A 382 -14.81 -19.97 6.92
N GLU A 383 -15.46 -20.31 8.03
CA GLU A 383 -15.61 -21.68 8.52
C GLU A 383 -17.02 -21.93 9.05
N MET A 384 -17.54 -23.13 8.83
CA MET A 384 -18.87 -23.56 9.28
C MET A 384 -18.84 -24.13 10.71
N LYS A 385 -19.82 -23.76 11.54
CA LYS A 385 -19.92 -24.22 12.94
C LYS A 385 -20.33 -25.68 13.15
N SER A 386 -20.73 -26.41 12.10
CA SER A 386 -21.12 -27.82 12.24
C SER A 386 -21.07 -28.58 10.93
N GLU A 387 -20.60 -29.83 11.01
CA GLU A 387 -20.53 -30.90 9.98
C GLU A 387 -21.89 -31.29 9.34
N SER A 388 -22.96 -30.53 9.59
CA SER A 388 -24.25 -30.74 8.94
C SER A 388 -24.14 -30.44 7.45
N GLU A 389 -24.55 -31.39 6.60
CA GLU A 389 -24.50 -31.28 5.13
C GLU A 389 -24.89 -29.88 4.63
N VAL A 390 -23.91 -29.22 4.02
CA VAL A 390 -24.11 -27.93 3.36
C VAL A 390 -24.75 -28.19 2.00
N THR A 391 -26.09 -28.30 1.99
CA THR A 391 -26.88 -28.35 0.76
C THR A 391 -26.78 -27.01 0.04
N LEU A 392 -25.86 -26.93 -0.92
CA LEU A 392 -25.74 -25.81 -1.86
C LEU A 392 -26.82 -25.91 -2.93
N ARG A 393 -27.14 -24.78 -3.56
CA ARG A 393 -28.21 -24.73 -4.57
C ARG A 393 -27.96 -25.73 -5.68
N SER A 394 -28.90 -26.68 -5.82
CA SER A 394 -28.94 -27.68 -6.89
C SER A 394 -28.85 -27.11 -8.32
N ALA A 395 -29.17 -25.82 -8.51
CA ALA A 395 -29.01 -25.08 -9.76
C ALA A 395 -27.55 -24.68 -10.09
N LEU A 396 -26.61 -24.81 -9.15
CA LEU A 396 -25.18 -24.55 -9.37
C LEU A 396 -24.56 -25.74 -10.10
N LYS A 397 -24.09 -25.52 -11.32
CA LYS A 397 -23.34 -26.55 -12.05
C LYS A 397 -21.95 -26.72 -11.41
N LEU A 398 -21.68 -27.89 -10.84
CA LEU A 398 -20.31 -28.35 -10.65
C LEU A 398 -19.64 -28.39 -12.02
N ARG A 399 -18.44 -27.83 -12.15
CA ARG A 399 -17.80 -27.69 -13.46
C ARG A 399 -17.03 -28.95 -13.82
N ASP A 400 -17.52 -29.68 -14.81
CA ASP A 400 -16.84 -30.87 -15.34
C ASP A 400 -15.62 -30.47 -16.19
N TYR A 401 -14.42 -30.62 -15.65
CA TYR A 401 -13.20 -30.40 -16.41
C TYR A 401 -12.94 -31.48 -17.48
N GLN A 402 -13.58 -32.66 -17.43
CA GLN A 402 -13.50 -33.58 -18.58
C GLN A 402 -14.16 -32.98 -19.82
N SER A 403 -15.29 -32.28 -19.68
CA SER A 403 -15.94 -31.61 -20.82
C SER A 403 -15.00 -30.57 -21.46
N ILE A 404 -14.39 -29.70 -20.64
CA ILE A 404 -13.38 -28.69 -21.05
C ILE A 404 -12.20 -29.33 -21.81
N LEU A 405 -11.70 -30.49 -21.35
CA LEU A 405 -10.58 -31.19 -21.98
C LEU A 405 -10.97 -32.05 -23.20
N ARG A 406 -12.27 -32.34 -23.40
CA ARG A 406 -12.77 -33.19 -24.49
C ARG A 406 -13.30 -32.42 -25.69
N GLU A 407 -13.62 -31.14 -25.55
CA GLU A 407 -13.99 -30.30 -26.69
C GLU A 407 -12.87 -30.30 -27.74
N SER A 408 -13.21 -30.48 -29.01
CA SER A 408 -12.23 -30.49 -30.10
C SER A 408 -11.70 -29.09 -30.36
N ASP A 409 -10.40 -28.96 -30.64
CA ASP A 409 -9.70 -27.67 -30.80
C ASP A 409 -10.35 -26.71 -31.82
N GLU A 410 -11.10 -27.21 -32.81
CA GLU A 410 -11.86 -26.42 -33.78
C GLU A 410 -13.03 -25.58 -33.21
N LYS A 411 -13.39 -25.72 -31.92
CA LYS A 411 -14.58 -25.07 -31.31
C LYS A 411 -14.36 -24.49 -29.91
N VAL A 412 -13.12 -24.37 -29.46
CA VAL A 412 -12.79 -23.96 -28.10
C VAL A 412 -12.93 -22.44 -27.97
N ASP A 413 -13.81 -21.99 -27.08
CA ASP A 413 -13.85 -20.60 -26.61
C ASP A 413 -12.50 -20.22 -25.96
N GLU A 414 -12.02 -19.00 -26.20
CA GLU A 414 -10.82 -18.42 -25.59
C GLU A 414 -10.79 -18.65 -24.07
N LEU A 415 -11.93 -18.48 -23.39
CA LEU A 415 -12.07 -18.77 -21.95
C LEU A 415 -11.76 -20.23 -21.60
N THR A 416 -12.17 -21.17 -22.44
CA THR A 416 -11.92 -22.61 -22.27
C THR A 416 -10.43 -22.92 -22.48
N ASP A 417 -9.76 -22.27 -23.43
CA ASP A 417 -8.32 -22.50 -23.67
C ASP A 417 -7.43 -21.92 -22.56
N ILE A 418 -7.73 -20.71 -22.07
CA ILE A 418 -7.06 -20.16 -20.89
C ILE A 418 -7.22 -21.11 -19.68
N GLU A 419 -8.40 -21.73 -19.51
CA GLU A 419 -8.64 -22.67 -18.41
C GLU A 419 -7.98 -24.04 -18.59
N ARG A 420 -7.77 -24.50 -19.83
CA ARG A 420 -6.93 -25.65 -20.19
C ARG A 420 -5.46 -25.37 -19.88
N THR A 421 -4.95 -24.21 -20.29
CA THR A 421 -3.58 -23.77 -19.98
C THR A 421 -3.35 -23.73 -18.47
N ALA A 422 -4.29 -23.12 -17.74
CA ALA A 422 -4.26 -23.09 -16.28
C ALA A 422 -4.48 -24.44 -15.58
N TYR A 423 -5.05 -25.42 -16.28
CA TYR A 423 -5.11 -26.80 -15.80
C TYR A 423 -3.75 -27.49 -15.99
N LEU A 424 -3.19 -27.40 -17.20
CA LEU A 424 -1.88 -27.96 -17.56
C LEU A 424 -0.71 -27.31 -16.80
N TYR A 425 -0.92 -26.12 -16.22
CA TYR A 425 0.03 -25.44 -15.36
C TYR A 425 0.44 -26.26 -14.12
N PHE A 426 -0.45 -27.11 -13.60
CA PHE A 426 -0.21 -27.91 -12.38
C PHE A 426 0.48 -29.25 -12.66
N ASP A 427 1.09 -29.85 -11.64
CA ASP A 427 1.64 -31.21 -11.75
C ASP A 427 0.51 -32.26 -11.92
N PRO A 428 0.73 -33.36 -12.68
CA PRO A 428 -0.32 -34.35 -12.97
C PRO A 428 -1.01 -34.92 -11.72
N GLU A 429 -0.23 -35.30 -10.69
CA GLU A 429 -0.75 -35.85 -9.44
C GLU A 429 -1.64 -34.86 -8.68
N ILE A 430 -1.35 -33.57 -8.81
CA ILE A 430 -2.09 -32.48 -8.18
C ILE A 430 -3.35 -32.17 -8.98
N ARG A 431 -3.26 -32.17 -10.32
CA ARG A 431 -4.42 -32.09 -11.22
C ARG A 431 -5.47 -33.16 -10.94
N GLU A 432 -5.05 -34.42 -10.81
CA GLU A 432 -5.95 -35.55 -10.55
C GLU A 432 -6.71 -35.39 -9.21
N ARG A 433 -6.05 -34.83 -8.19
CA ARG A 433 -6.66 -34.54 -6.87
C ARG A 433 -7.60 -33.33 -6.88
N ILE A 434 -7.28 -32.26 -7.62
CA ILE A 434 -8.12 -31.04 -7.70
C ILE A 434 -9.36 -31.27 -8.55
N TYR A 435 -9.17 -31.84 -9.74
CA TYR A 435 -10.14 -31.71 -10.83
C TYR A 435 -11.02 -32.96 -11.03
N ASN A 436 -11.05 -33.83 -10.01
CA ASN A 436 -11.77 -35.11 -9.91
C ASN A 436 -12.51 -35.53 -11.18
N PHE A 437 -11.79 -36.21 -12.07
CA PHE A 437 -12.27 -36.58 -13.40
C PHE A 437 -13.28 -37.72 -13.44
N SER A 438 -13.77 -38.21 -12.29
CA SER A 438 -14.71 -39.34 -12.24
C SER A 438 -16.15 -38.88 -12.47
N ALA A 439 -16.49 -38.52 -13.70
CA ALA A 439 -17.86 -38.14 -14.10
C ALA A 439 -18.91 -39.26 -13.89
N ASN A 440 -18.48 -40.50 -13.64
CA ASN A 440 -19.29 -41.56 -13.06
C ASN A 440 -18.72 -41.90 -11.66
N PRO A 441 -19.54 -42.01 -10.60
CA PRO A 441 -19.09 -42.71 -9.39
C PRO A 441 -18.73 -44.16 -9.77
N PRO A 442 -17.66 -44.75 -9.19
CA PRO A 442 -17.16 -46.06 -9.61
C PRO A 442 -18.18 -47.16 -9.30
N THR A 443 -18.88 -47.63 -10.34
CA THR A 443 -20.11 -48.43 -10.18
C THR A 443 -19.93 -49.88 -9.73
N ASP A 444 -18.71 -50.46 -9.76
CA ASP A 444 -18.52 -51.89 -9.40
C ASP A 444 -17.07 -52.30 -9.00
N LYS A 445 -16.16 -51.36 -8.70
CA LYS A 445 -14.75 -51.66 -8.34
C LYS A 445 -14.17 -50.82 -7.19
N ALA A 446 -15.02 -50.28 -6.32
CA ALA A 446 -14.62 -49.31 -5.28
C ALA A 446 -14.09 -49.91 -3.96
N LEU A 447 -14.18 -51.24 -3.76
CA LEU A 447 -13.89 -51.98 -2.52
C LEU A 447 -12.47 -51.87 -1.91
N LEU A 448 -11.56 -51.06 -2.47
CA LEU A 448 -10.24 -50.76 -1.90
C LEU A 448 -9.96 -49.25 -1.70
N LEU A 449 -10.92 -48.39 -2.04
CA LEU A 449 -10.88 -46.93 -1.77
C LEU A 449 -12.12 -46.42 -1.01
N GLU A 450 -13.11 -47.28 -0.75
CA GLU A 450 -14.34 -46.97 0.00
C GLU A 450 -14.12 -46.41 1.42
N GLU A 451 -12.96 -46.64 2.07
CA GLU A 451 -12.65 -46.06 3.39
C GLU A 451 -12.15 -44.61 3.35
N TYR A 452 -11.86 -44.05 2.17
CA TYR A 452 -11.25 -42.73 2.03
C TYR A 452 -11.88 -41.91 0.90
N ASP A 453 -12.96 -41.18 1.23
CA ASP A 453 -13.47 -40.11 0.36
C ASP A 453 -12.57 -38.86 0.42
N VAL A 454 -11.36 -38.99 -0.14
CA VAL A 454 -10.38 -37.89 -0.26
C VAL A 454 -10.78 -36.90 -1.37
N SER A 455 -11.94 -37.09 -2.02
CA SER A 455 -12.28 -36.51 -3.31
C SER A 455 -12.99 -35.15 -3.24
N GLN A 456 -13.25 -34.64 -2.03
CA GLN A 456 -14.14 -33.49 -1.78
C GLN A 456 -13.48 -32.11 -1.92
N TRP A 457 -12.67 -31.89 -2.95
CA TRP A 457 -12.39 -30.53 -3.42
C TRP A 457 -13.53 -30.10 -4.34
N GLN A 458 -14.47 -29.33 -3.79
CA GLN A 458 -15.65 -28.89 -4.51
C GLN A 458 -15.62 -27.37 -4.65
N TYR A 459 -15.81 -26.87 -5.86
CA TYR A 459 -15.98 -25.45 -6.10
C TYR A 459 -17.18 -25.20 -7.00
N TRP A 460 -17.91 -24.14 -6.69
CA TRP A 460 -19.06 -23.69 -7.46
C TRP A 460 -18.75 -22.30 -7.98
N ALA A 461 -18.88 -22.13 -9.29
CA ALA A 461 -18.78 -20.84 -9.93
C ALA A 461 -20.18 -20.38 -10.33
N LEU A 462 -20.54 -19.16 -9.95
CA LEU A 462 -21.67 -18.45 -10.53
C LEU A 462 -21.23 -17.93 -11.91
N THR A 463 -21.33 -18.79 -12.93
CA THR A 463 -20.95 -18.45 -14.33
C THR A 463 -21.87 -17.42 -14.98
N LYS A 464 -23.06 -17.22 -14.41
CA LYS A 464 -23.83 -15.98 -14.50
C LYS A 464 -24.38 -15.70 -13.12
N VAL A 465 -23.93 -14.62 -12.49
CA VAL A 465 -24.58 -14.11 -11.27
C VAL A 465 -25.86 -13.43 -11.74
N ARG A 466 -26.94 -14.21 -11.97
CA ARG A 466 -28.16 -13.80 -12.68
C ARG A 466 -28.82 -12.49 -12.21
N ASN A 467 -28.43 -11.98 -11.05
CA ASN A 467 -28.97 -10.77 -10.44
C ASN A 467 -27.90 -9.68 -10.18
N TYR A 468 -26.62 -9.85 -10.55
CA TYR A 468 -25.54 -8.87 -10.28
C TYR A 468 -24.38 -8.99 -11.28
N ASP A 469 -24.36 -8.16 -12.32
CA ASP A 469 -23.22 -8.10 -13.26
C ASP A 469 -22.21 -7.01 -12.88
N THR A 470 -22.62 -5.97 -12.14
CA THR A 470 -21.76 -4.81 -11.83
C THR A 470 -21.77 -4.44 -10.34
N LEU A 471 -20.57 -4.14 -9.83
CA LEU A 471 -20.30 -3.57 -8.52
C LEU A 471 -19.86 -2.12 -8.69
N ASN A 472 -20.82 -1.22 -8.51
CA ASN A 472 -20.58 0.21 -8.60
C ASN A 472 -20.12 0.73 -7.23
N GLN A 473 -18.91 1.26 -7.17
CA GLN A 473 -18.45 2.09 -6.06
C GLN A 473 -18.72 3.55 -6.42
N ARG A 474 -19.58 4.20 -5.65
CA ARG A 474 -19.82 5.64 -5.74
C ARG A 474 -19.06 6.32 -4.61
N ILE A 475 -18.08 7.13 -4.96
CA ILE A 475 -17.29 7.92 -4.01
C ILE A 475 -17.91 9.31 -3.96
N GLU A 476 -18.72 9.57 -2.93
CA GLU A 476 -19.29 10.89 -2.69
C GLU A 476 -18.34 11.72 -1.84
N ARG A 477 -17.64 12.68 -2.46
CA ARG A 477 -16.85 13.68 -1.73
C ARG A 477 -17.63 14.99 -1.63
N LYS A 478 -18.19 15.26 -0.45
CA LYS A 478 -18.86 16.52 -0.15
C LYS A 478 -17.89 17.56 0.40
N ASP A 479 -17.00 18.04 -0.45
CA ASP A 479 -16.17 19.21 -0.15
C ASP A 479 -17.08 20.44 0.00
N ALA A 480 -17.09 21.05 1.18
CA ALA A 480 -18.08 22.06 1.54
C ALA A 480 -17.79 23.48 0.98
N ALA A 481 -16.72 23.63 0.19
CA ALA A 481 -16.14 24.91 -0.21
C ALA A 481 -15.93 25.05 -1.74
N ILE A 482 -16.39 24.08 -2.55
CA ILE A 482 -16.31 24.16 -4.01
C ILE A 482 -17.73 24.10 -4.57
N HIS A 483 -18.09 25.12 -5.36
CA HIS A 483 -19.46 25.38 -5.79
C HIS A 483 -20.01 24.34 -6.78
N ALA A 484 -21.26 23.93 -6.55
CA ALA A 484 -22.29 23.44 -7.47
C ALA A 484 -22.03 22.19 -8.33
N ASP A 485 -20.85 22.00 -8.92
CA ASP A 485 -20.52 20.79 -9.67
C ASP A 485 -20.11 19.65 -8.73
N GLU A 486 -21.10 18.98 -8.16
CA GLU A 486 -20.95 17.65 -7.54
C GLU A 486 -20.56 16.63 -8.62
N THR A 487 -19.31 16.67 -9.09
CA THR A 487 -18.71 15.67 -9.99
C THR A 487 -18.54 14.34 -9.26
N LEU A 488 -19.67 13.64 -9.09
CA LEU A 488 -19.79 12.35 -8.45
C LEU A 488 -19.12 11.27 -9.31
N TRP A 489 -17.83 11.03 -9.10
CA TRP A 489 -17.12 9.98 -9.81
C TRP A 489 -17.69 8.62 -9.42
N GLN A 490 -18.25 7.91 -10.40
CA GLN A 490 -18.77 6.56 -10.25
C GLN A 490 -17.75 5.58 -10.81
N LEU A 491 -17.12 4.82 -9.93
CA LEU A 491 -16.14 3.81 -10.32
C LEU A 491 -16.83 2.46 -10.46
N ARG A 492 -16.96 2.00 -11.70
CA ARG A 492 -17.66 0.76 -12.06
C ARG A 492 -16.67 -0.39 -12.18
N GLY A 493 -16.77 -1.35 -11.26
CA GLY A 493 -16.10 -2.65 -11.37
C GLY A 493 -17.11 -3.70 -11.80
N GLU A 494 -16.83 -4.43 -12.88
CA GLU A 494 -17.70 -5.52 -13.34
C GLU A 494 -17.35 -6.81 -12.59
N ILE A 495 -18.35 -7.47 -11.99
CA ILE A 495 -18.13 -8.77 -11.34
C ILE A 495 -18.12 -9.84 -12.43
N LYS A 496 -16.93 -10.17 -12.94
CA LYS A 496 -16.78 -11.22 -13.95
C LYS A 496 -17.05 -12.62 -13.37
N LYS A 497 -16.67 -12.88 -12.12
CA LYS A 497 -16.77 -14.22 -11.51
C LYS A 497 -17.03 -14.12 -10.01
N VAL A 498 -17.95 -14.95 -9.50
CA VAL A 498 -18.07 -15.24 -8.06
C VAL A 498 -17.93 -16.73 -7.86
N ARG A 499 -17.00 -17.14 -7.01
CA ARG A 499 -16.62 -18.54 -6.77
C ARG A 499 -16.72 -18.84 -5.27
N LEU A 500 -17.33 -19.96 -4.92
CA LEU A 500 -17.27 -20.54 -3.59
C LEU A 500 -16.46 -21.83 -3.67
N TYR A 501 -15.35 -21.90 -2.94
CA TYR A 501 -14.55 -23.11 -2.76
C TYR A 501 -14.92 -23.73 -1.41
N LYS A 502 -15.21 -25.04 -1.40
CA LYS A 502 -15.28 -25.86 -0.18
C LYS A 502 -14.13 -26.86 -0.19
N PHE A 503 -13.41 -26.88 0.92
CA PHE A 503 -12.37 -27.85 1.19
C PHE A 503 -12.89 -28.93 2.16
N TYR A 504 -12.20 -30.08 2.18
CA TYR A 504 -12.67 -31.29 2.88
C TYR A 504 -12.86 -31.12 4.41
N ASN A 505 -12.24 -30.10 5.02
CA ASN A 505 -12.29 -29.78 6.44
C ASN A 505 -13.36 -28.71 6.79
N ASP A 506 -14.39 -28.56 5.96
CA ASP A 506 -15.48 -27.56 6.08
C ASP A 506 -15.03 -26.09 6.11
N VAL A 507 -13.80 -25.86 5.68
CA VAL A 507 -13.22 -24.56 5.38
C VAL A 507 -13.79 -24.07 4.04
N LEU A 508 -14.22 -22.81 4.00
CA LEU A 508 -14.89 -22.20 2.83
C LEU A 508 -14.22 -20.88 2.45
N LEU A 509 -14.01 -20.68 1.15
CA LEU A 509 -13.39 -19.48 0.60
C LEU A 509 -14.31 -18.88 -0.48
N LEU A 510 -14.76 -17.64 -0.28
CA LEU A 510 -15.50 -16.87 -1.29
C LEU A 510 -14.51 -16.01 -2.06
N GLY A 511 -14.41 -16.22 -3.37
CA GLY A 511 -13.67 -15.36 -4.29
C GLY A 511 -14.62 -14.50 -5.13
N VAL A 512 -14.49 -13.18 -5.05
CA VAL A 512 -15.21 -12.21 -5.88
C VAL A 512 -14.21 -11.56 -6.84
N THR A 513 -14.24 -11.95 -8.10
CA THR A 513 -13.37 -11.41 -9.15
C THR A 513 -14.07 -10.26 -9.86
N VAL A 514 -13.46 -9.08 -9.72
CA VAL A 514 -13.84 -7.82 -10.36
C VAL A 514 -12.82 -7.47 -11.44
N PHE A 515 -13.28 -6.98 -12.60
CA PHE A 515 -12.42 -6.32 -13.59
C PHE A 515 -12.96 -4.90 -13.84
N ASN A 516 -12.13 -4.02 -14.39
CA ASN A 516 -12.65 -2.80 -15.00
C ASN A 516 -13.27 -3.16 -16.36
N ASP A 517 -14.47 -2.67 -16.65
CA ASP A 517 -15.06 -2.72 -17.99
C ASP A 517 -14.51 -1.59 -18.88
N PHE A 518 -13.23 -1.70 -19.27
CA PHE A 518 -12.67 -0.89 -20.35
C PHE A 518 -13.25 -1.28 -21.73
N SER A 519 -14.19 -2.24 -21.81
CA SER A 519 -14.72 -2.68 -23.11
C SER A 519 -15.66 -1.65 -23.74
N GLU A 520 -16.30 -0.78 -22.96
CA GLU A 520 -17.03 0.39 -23.50
C GLU A 520 -16.05 1.29 -24.28
N LEU A 521 -14.90 1.63 -23.68
CA LEU A 521 -13.82 2.41 -24.31
C LEU A 521 -13.10 1.69 -25.46
N LYS A 522 -13.13 0.35 -25.51
CA LYS A 522 -12.58 -0.45 -26.63
C LYS A 522 -13.61 -0.72 -27.75
N LYS A 523 -14.92 -0.68 -27.49
CA LYS A 523 -15.95 -0.99 -28.52
C LYS A 523 -16.19 0.17 -29.48
N GLU A 524 -15.93 1.40 -29.06
CA GLU A 524 -15.94 2.56 -29.96
C GLU A 524 -14.78 2.53 -30.98
N ASP A 525 -13.71 1.78 -30.67
CA ASP A 525 -12.52 1.58 -31.51
C ASP A 525 -12.81 0.72 -32.76
N GLU A 526 -13.47 -0.43 -32.57
CA GLU A 526 -13.71 -1.42 -33.64
C GLU A 526 -14.61 -0.92 -34.78
N GLY A 527 -15.35 0.18 -34.56
CA GLY A 527 -16.33 0.71 -35.50
C GLY A 527 -15.72 1.56 -36.61
N LYS A 528 -15.18 2.74 -36.24
CA LYS A 528 -14.66 3.78 -37.17
C LYS A 528 -13.65 4.75 -36.55
N ASN A 529 -13.64 4.92 -35.22
CA ASN A 529 -12.75 5.85 -34.55
C ASN A 529 -11.50 5.09 -34.13
N LYS A 530 -10.32 5.55 -34.52
CA LYS A 530 -9.06 4.99 -34.01
C LYS A 530 -9.00 5.17 -32.49
N GLY A 531 -8.65 4.11 -31.76
CA GLY A 531 -8.87 3.97 -30.32
C GLY A 531 -8.07 4.87 -29.37
N ILE A 532 -8.72 5.19 -28.24
CA ILE A 532 -8.24 6.05 -27.16
C ILE A 532 -6.79 5.71 -26.79
N SER A 533 -5.90 6.70 -26.93
CA SER A 533 -4.44 6.47 -26.89
C SER A 533 -3.96 5.89 -25.57
N CYS A 534 -4.63 6.13 -24.45
CA CYS A 534 -4.20 5.59 -23.16
C CYS A 534 -4.23 4.05 -23.10
N PHE A 535 -4.77 3.37 -24.12
CA PHE A 535 -4.70 1.92 -24.29
C PHE A 535 -3.56 1.43 -25.21
N THR A 536 -2.62 2.30 -25.62
CA THR A 536 -1.38 1.94 -26.35
C THR A 536 -0.15 1.88 -25.43
N ASP A 537 0.96 1.34 -25.94
CA ASP A 537 2.27 1.27 -25.26
C ASP A 537 3.34 2.18 -25.89
N ASP A 538 2.94 2.99 -26.87
CA ASP A 538 3.80 3.91 -27.59
C ASP A 538 3.98 5.23 -26.81
N ASP A 539 4.71 6.17 -27.41
CA ASP A 539 4.96 7.50 -26.83
C ASP A 539 3.73 8.43 -26.86
N HIS A 540 2.59 7.96 -27.39
CA HIS A 540 1.40 8.74 -27.68
C HIS A 540 0.27 8.51 -26.68
N TRP A 541 0.46 7.62 -25.70
CA TRP A 541 -0.58 7.21 -24.74
C TRP A 541 -1.29 8.37 -24.02
N TRP A 542 -0.61 9.50 -23.88
CA TRP A 542 -1.12 10.71 -23.22
C TRP A 542 -1.97 11.62 -24.10
N LEU A 543 -2.04 11.43 -25.42
CA LEU A 543 -2.79 12.34 -26.32
C LEU A 543 -4.26 12.48 -25.87
N SER A 544 -4.91 11.37 -25.53
CA SER A 544 -6.28 11.36 -25.01
C SER A 544 -6.43 11.95 -23.60
N LEU A 545 -5.36 12.21 -22.83
CA LEU A 545 -5.48 12.98 -21.58
C LEU A 545 -5.66 14.49 -21.82
N ILE A 546 -5.34 14.97 -23.03
CA ILE A 546 -5.33 16.40 -23.35
C ILE A 546 -6.43 16.74 -24.32
N PHE A 547 -6.42 16.07 -25.47
CA PHE A 547 -7.19 16.49 -26.62
C PHE A 547 -8.57 15.80 -26.71
N SER A 548 -8.88 14.83 -25.83
CA SER A 548 -10.23 14.26 -25.81
C SER A 548 -11.25 15.30 -25.35
N ASP A 549 -12.51 15.08 -25.71
CA ASP A 549 -13.66 15.76 -25.11
C ASP A 549 -13.78 15.43 -23.60
N ASP A 550 -14.69 16.15 -22.93
CA ASP A 550 -14.88 16.07 -21.48
C ASP A 550 -15.51 14.76 -21.01
N GLU A 551 -16.38 14.13 -21.81
CA GLU A 551 -17.02 12.85 -21.50
C GLU A 551 -15.96 11.73 -21.56
N THR A 552 -15.24 11.63 -22.67
CA THR A 552 -14.08 10.75 -22.84
C THR A 552 -13.03 11.00 -21.76
N PHE A 553 -12.73 12.26 -21.41
CA PHE A 553 -11.78 12.56 -20.34
C PHE A 553 -12.27 12.09 -18.97
N ALA A 554 -13.55 12.27 -18.64
CA ALA A 554 -14.14 11.75 -17.40
C ALA A 554 -14.07 10.22 -17.33
N HIS A 555 -14.29 9.52 -18.44
CA HIS A 555 -14.05 8.08 -18.54
C HIS A 555 -12.57 7.72 -18.35
N ILE A 556 -11.63 8.47 -18.95
CA ILE A 556 -10.19 8.26 -18.76
C ILE A 556 -9.78 8.49 -17.29
N GLN A 557 -10.35 9.49 -16.62
CA GLN A 557 -10.12 9.70 -15.19
C GLN A 557 -10.59 8.51 -14.34
N ASN A 558 -11.67 7.81 -14.72
CA ASN A 558 -12.11 6.57 -14.06
C ASN A 558 -11.13 5.39 -14.28
N THR A 559 -10.15 5.51 -15.17
CA THR A 559 -9.06 4.54 -15.33
C THR A 559 -7.84 4.86 -14.45
N PHE A 560 -7.79 6.03 -13.79
CA PHE A 560 -6.60 6.46 -13.05
C PHE A 560 -6.22 5.52 -11.91
N ALA A 561 -4.93 5.19 -11.84
CA ALA A 561 -4.37 4.23 -10.91
C ALA A 561 -4.67 4.56 -9.43
N GLY A 562 -4.72 5.84 -9.07
CA GLY A 562 -5.10 6.30 -7.73
C GLY A 562 -6.53 5.94 -7.32
N ARG A 563 -7.49 6.03 -8.26
CA ARG A 563 -8.89 5.63 -8.00
C ARG A 563 -9.00 4.12 -7.78
N TRP A 564 -8.21 3.32 -8.51
CA TRP A 564 -8.21 1.86 -8.36
C TRP A 564 -7.44 1.33 -7.14
N LEU A 565 -6.42 2.05 -6.66
CA LEU A 565 -5.83 1.80 -5.33
C LEU A 565 -6.88 2.00 -4.23
N GLU A 566 -7.59 3.14 -4.25
CA GLU A 566 -8.66 3.44 -3.30
C GLU A 566 -9.81 2.43 -3.39
N TYR A 567 -10.26 2.06 -4.59
CA TYR A 567 -11.23 0.96 -4.79
C TYR A 567 -10.79 -0.33 -4.09
N THR A 568 -9.56 -0.76 -4.34
CA THR A 568 -9.05 -2.03 -3.83
C THR A 568 -8.95 -2.02 -2.30
N GLN A 569 -8.46 -0.94 -1.71
CA GLN A 569 -8.47 -0.73 -0.27
C GLN A 569 -9.90 -0.80 0.29
N LYS A 570 -10.82 -0.05 -0.30
CA LYS A 570 -12.15 0.19 0.25
C LYS A 570 -13.09 -1.01 0.10
N ILE A 571 -12.99 -1.78 -0.99
CA ILE A 571 -13.71 -3.04 -1.14
C ILE A 571 -13.16 -4.12 -0.18
N ARG A 572 -11.85 -4.15 0.04
CA ARG A 572 -11.19 -5.09 0.97
C ARG A 572 -11.68 -4.96 2.41
N GLU A 573 -12.01 -3.75 2.86
CA GLU A 573 -12.49 -3.46 4.22
C GLU A 573 -13.92 -4.04 4.44
N ILE A 574 -14.01 -5.22 5.08
CA ILE A 574 -15.29 -5.87 5.45
C ILE A 574 -15.85 -5.18 6.70
N HIS A 575 -14.99 -5.04 7.70
CA HIS A 575 -15.26 -4.35 8.94
C HIS A 575 -14.16 -3.30 9.18
N PRO A 576 -14.51 -2.06 9.54
CA PRO A 576 -13.54 -1.06 9.97
C PRO A 576 -13.06 -1.41 11.40
N GLY A 577 -12.20 -2.44 11.48
CA GLY A 577 -11.58 -2.91 12.71
C GLY A 577 -10.41 -2.05 13.19
N PHE A 578 -9.96 -1.11 12.35
CA PHE A 578 -9.04 -0.05 12.75
C PHE A 578 -9.83 1.17 13.21
N ALA A 579 -9.39 1.81 14.30
CA ALA A 579 -9.95 3.08 14.72
C ALA A 579 -9.84 4.08 13.55
N LEU A 580 -10.96 4.75 13.25
CA LEU A 580 -11.00 5.86 12.28
C LEU A 580 -9.83 6.79 12.56
N ARG A 581 -9.01 7.08 11.53
CA ARG A 581 -7.91 8.03 11.68
C ARG A 581 -8.54 9.39 12.01
N GLY A 582 -7.82 10.24 12.75
CA GLY A 582 -8.33 11.58 13.10
C GLY A 582 -8.69 12.46 11.89
N HIS A 583 -8.23 12.09 10.68
CA HIS A 583 -8.65 12.66 9.40
C HIS A 583 -10.04 12.14 8.98
N ASP A 584 -10.24 10.81 8.98
CA ASP A 584 -11.52 10.16 8.67
C ASP A 584 -12.67 10.64 9.57
N ILE A 585 -12.37 11.00 10.84
CA ILE A 585 -13.35 11.56 11.80
C ILE A 585 -13.65 13.04 11.50
N LYS A 586 -12.66 13.82 11.02
CA LYS A 586 -12.87 15.22 10.64
C LYS A 586 -13.66 15.33 9.33
N ASP A 587 -13.40 14.42 8.40
CA ASP A 587 -14.19 14.23 7.18
C ASP A 587 -15.38 13.29 7.44
N ASP A 588 -16.22 13.65 8.42
CA ASP A 588 -17.51 13.03 8.77
C ASP A 588 -18.52 12.97 7.58
N LYS A 589 -18.10 13.48 6.42
CA LYS A 589 -18.79 13.58 5.12
C LYS A 589 -18.29 12.61 4.05
N ALA A 590 -17.13 11.96 4.22
CA ALA A 590 -16.60 11.00 3.26
C ALA A 590 -17.42 9.70 3.32
N HIS A 591 -18.43 9.60 2.46
CA HIS A 591 -19.37 8.47 2.45
C HIS A 591 -19.12 7.57 1.24
N PHE A 592 -18.34 6.51 1.45
CA PHE A 592 -18.23 5.43 0.48
C PHE A 592 -19.56 4.67 0.39
N GLN A 593 -20.15 4.67 -0.81
CA GLN A 593 -21.39 3.96 -1.09
C GLN A 593 -21.14 2.85 -2.10
N TYR A 594 -21.52 1.64 -1.73
CA TYR A 594 -21.40 0.46 -2.58
C TYR A 594 -22.81 0.07 -3.04
N ARG A 595 -22.93 -0.20 -4.34
CA ARG A 595 -24.17 -0.70 -4.94
C ARG A 595 -23.85 -1.84 -5.89
N LEU A 596 -24.31 -3.03 -5.53
CA LEU A 596 -24.47 -4.12 -6.50
C LEU A 596 -25.70 -3.78 -7.36
N VAL A 597 -25.56 -3.83 -8.69
CA VAL A 597 -26.63 -3.55 -9.65
C VAL A 597 -26.89 -4.77 -10.52
N ALA A 598 -28.17 -5.07 -10.74
CA ALA A 598 -28.59 -6.24 -11.50
C ALA A 598 -28.47 -6.04 -13.01
N ALA A 599 -28.22 -7.14 -13.72
CA ALA A 599 -28.07 -7.18 -15.17
C ALA A 599 -29.34 -6.73 -15.91
N ASP A 600 -30.50 -7.17 -15.42
CA ASP A 600 -31.78 -7.10 -16.12
C ASP A 600 -32.57 -5.80 -15.85
N ASP A 601 -32.04 -4.86 -15.04
CA ASP A 601 -32.69 -3.58 -14.68
C ASP A 601 -32.65 -2.54 -15.83
N GLY A 602 -32.64 -3.00 -17.08
CA GLY A 602 -32.33 -2.24 -18.30
C GLY A 602 -33.10 -0.92 -18.44
N GLY A 603 -32.43 0.19 -18.15
CA GLY A 603 -32.89 1.56 -18.42
C GLY A 603 -34.09 2.05 -17.61
N CYS A 604 -34.67 1.24 -16.73
CA CYS A 604 -35.85 1.62 -15.95
C CYS A 604 -35.44 2.29 -14.62
N GLU A 605 -35.15 3.59 -14.66
CA GLU A 605 -35.10 4.47 -13.46
C GLU A 605 -36.41 4.48 -12.63
N ARG A 606 -37.46 3.81 -13.12
CA ARG A 606 -38.79 3.66 -12.53
C ARG A 606 -38.83 2.75 -11.30
N ASP A 607 -37.96 2.99 -10.32
CA ASP A 607 -38.36 3.27 -8.94
C ASP A 607 -37.13 3.53 -8.04
N ALA A 608 -36.37 4.59 -8.34
CA ALA A 608 -35.37 5.18 -7.44
C ALA A 608 -35.93 5.66 -6.07
N LYS A 609 -37.22 5.41 -5.79
CA LYS A 609 -37.85 5.56 -4.47
C LYS A 609 -37.48 4.45 -3.50
N ASP A 610 -37.15 3.24 -3.96
CA ASP A 610 -36.59 2.20 -3.08
C ASP A 610 -35.09 2.43 -2.87
N LYS A 611 -34.78 3.53 -2.16
CA LYS A 611 -33.42 3.90 -1.67
C LYS A 611 -32.80 2.87 -0.71
N LYS A 612 -33.39 1.68 -0.55
CA LYS A 612 -33.12 0.71 0.52
C LYS A 612 -31.95 -0.24 0.27
N THR A 613 -31.44 -0.34 -0.95
CA THR A 613 -30.32 -1.23 -1.32
C THR A 613 -29.00 -0.48 -1.59
N LEU A 614 -28.84 0.72 -1.02
CA LEU A 614 -27.53 1.35 -0.87
C LEU A 614 -26.83 0.77 0.36
N CYS A 615 -25.88 -0.14 0.13
CA CYS A 615 -25.07 -0.73 1.19
C CYS A 615 -24.01 0.29 1.63
N LYS A 616 -24.38 1.20 2.53
CA LYS A 616 -23.43 2.12 3.17
C LYS A 616 -22.64 1.33 4.20
N ARG A 617 -21.39 0.97 3.90
CA ARG A 617 -20.46 0.44 4.91
C ARG A 617 -20.05 1.60 5.84
N VAL A 618 -20.91 1.93 6.81
CA VAL A 618 -20.64 2.97 7.79
C VAL A 618 -19.57 2.48 8.77
N ALA A 619 -18.63 3.35 9.14
CA ALA A 619 -17.60 3.06 10.14
C ALA A 619 -18.13 3.06 11.58
N LEU A 620 -19.17 2.28 11.86
CA LEU A 620 -19.74 2.09 13.19
C LEU A 620 -19.07 0.91 13.90
N TYR A 621 -17.83 1.14 14.36
CA TYR A 621 -17.14 0.27 15.33
C TYR A 621 -18.04 -0.07 16.55
N HIS A 622 -18.89 0.89 16.95
CA HIS A 622 -19.87 0.73 18.02
C HIS A 622 -20.89 -0.39 17.73
N GLU A 623 -21.42 -0.48 16.50
CA GLU A 623 -22.39 -1.52 16.13
C GLU A 623 -21.75 -2.91 16.12
N LEU A 624 -20.52 -3.05 15.64
CA LEU A 624 -19.78 -4.31 15.68
C LEU A 624 -19.52 -4.78 17.12
N TYR A 625 -19.18 -3.84 18.01
CA TYR A 625 -18.93 -4.12 19.43
C TYR A 625 -20.22 -4.44 20.20
N GLU A 626 -21.30 -3.69 19.99
CA GLU A 626 -22.57 -3.87 20.72
C GLU A 626 -23.41 -5.03 20.21
N GLN A 627 -23.47 -5.27 18.90
CA GLN A 627 -24.32 -6.33 18.34
C GLN A 627 -23.69 -7.72 18.53
N GLY A 628 -22.37 -7.80 18.77
CA GLY A 628 -21.65 -9.06 19.05
C GLY A 628 -21.73 -10.10 17.93
N GLN A 629 -22.11 -9.67 16.72
CA GLN A 629 -22.40 -10.54 15.58
C GLN A 629 -21.43 -10.27 14.44
N ASN A 630 -20.84 -11.36 13.94
CA ASN A 630 -20.02 -11.38 12.72
C ASN A 630 -20.93 -11.31 11.47
N LYS A 631 -21.79 -10.28 11.39
CA LYS A 631 -22.68 -10.08 10.26
C LYS A 631 -21.87 -9.48 9.12
N LEU A 632 -21.82 -10.17 7.99
CA LEU A 632 -21.16 -9.64 6.79
C LEU A 632 -21.87 -8.36 6.30
N PRO A 633 -21.15 -7.43 5.64
CA PRO A 633 -21.77 -6.34 4.88
C PRO A 633 -22.85 -6.86 3.95
N ASP A 634 -23.99 -6.16 3.84
CA ASP A 634 -25.18 -6.66 3.13
C ASP A 634 -24.91 -7.06 1.67
N ASP A 635 -23.97 -6.39 1.00
CA ASP A 635 -23.51 -6.70 -0.35
C ASP A 635 -22.74 -8.03 -0.41
N ILE A 636 -21.80 -8.25 0.50
CA ILE A 636 -21.05 -9.51 0.62
C ILE A 636 -21.97 -10.64 1.11
N GLU A 637 -22.90 -10.35 2.02
CA GLU A 637 -23.91 -11.29 2.51
C GLU A 637 -24.87 -11.72 1.40
N ALA A 638 -25.29 -10.80 0.51
CA ALA A 638 -26.11 -11.14 -0.65
C ALA A 638 -25.37 -12.07 -1.64
N LEU A 639 -24.11 -11.75 -1.98
CA LEU A 639 -23.28 -12.60 -2.83
C LEU A 639 -23.06 -14.00 -2.21
N PHE A 640 -22.75 -14.05 -0.92
CA PHE A 640 -22.61 -15.29 -0.15
C PHE A 640 -23.89 -16.12 -0.16
N ASN A 641 -25.03 -15.52 0.18
CA ASN A 641 -26.32 -16.20 0.33
C ASN A 641 -26.86 -16.74 -1.00
N SER A 642 -26.39 -16.23 -2.13
CA SER A 642 -26.75 -16.74 -3.46
C SER A 642 -26.33 -18.20 -3.69
N PHE A 643 -25.36 -18.74 -2.92
CA PHE A 643 -24.91 -20.13 -3.02
C PHE A 643 -25.79 -21.14 -2.25
N PHE A 644 -26.57 -20.71 -1.26
CA PHE A 644 -27.26 -21.58 -0.30
C PHE A 644 -28.77 -21.64 -0.51
N GLU A 645 -29.40 -22.80 -0.27
CA GLU A 645 -30.85 -22.98 -0.44
C GLU A 645 -31.68 -22.39 0.71
N THR A 646 -31.18 -22.43 1.95
CA THR A 646 -31.99 -22.11 3.15
C THR A 646 -31.36 -21.08 4.08
N ASP A 647 -32.19 -20.32 4.81
CA ASP A 647 -31.72 -19.32 5.77
C ASP A 647 -30.99 -19.95 6.98
N LYS A 648 -31.40 -21.16 7.40
CA LYS A 648 -30.82 -21.85 8.57
C LYS A 648 -29.34 -22.21 8.42
N GLN A 649 -28.84 -22.32 7.19
CA GLN A 649 -27.41 -22.54 6.94
C GLN A 649 -26.58 -21.25 7.15
N ARG A 650 -27.20 -20.06 7.09
CA ARG A 650 -26.54 -18.75 7.16
C ARG A 650 -26.17 -18.31 8.58
N GLU A 651 -26.91 -18.77 9.59
CA GLU A 651 -26.68 -18.41 11.00
C GLU A 651 -25.46 -19.12 11.63
N LYS A 652 -24.96 -20.19 10.99
CA LYS A 652 -23.93 -21.09 11.53
C LYS A 652 -22.48 -20.73 11.13
N ARG A 653 -22.16 -19.45 10.96
CA ARG A 653 -20.79 -18.99 10.64
C ARG A 653 -19.93 -18.81 11.89
N HIS A 654 -18.66 -19.22 11.84
CA HIS A 654 -17.64 -18.80 12.81
C HIS A 654 -17.28 -17.31 12.60
N PRO A 655 -16.64 -16.65 13.60
CA PRO A 655 -16.03 -15.35 13.40
C PRO A 655 -15.03 -15.37 12.23
N LEU A 656 -14.91 -14.25 11.52
CA LEU A 656 -13.87 -14.08 10.51
C LEU A 656 -12.49 -14.08 11.18
N ILE A 657 -11.50 -14.63 10.49
CA ILE A 657 -10.09 -14.62 10.96
C ILE A 657 -9.51 -13.20 10.85
N ASP A 658 -9.86 -12.48 9.78
CA ASP A 658 -9.55 -11.06 9.55
C ASP A 658 -10.83 -10.29 9.21
N ASN A 659 -10.87 -9.02 9.61
CA ASN A 659 -11.91 -8.04 9.27
C ASN A 659 -11.79 -7.50 7.82
N ARG A 660 -10.95 -8.14 7.00
CA ARG A 660 -10.57 -7.72 5.65
C ARG A 660 -10.49 -8.94 4.74
N MET A 661 -10.76 -8.73 3.45
CA MET A 661 -10.49 -9.75 2.43
C MET A 661 -8.98 -9.81 2.12
N PHE A 662 -8.51 -10.97 1.64
CA PHE A 662 -7.23 -11.08 0.96
C PHE A 662 -7.39 -10.58 -0.48
N VAL A 663 -6.38 -9.90 -1.03
CA VAL A 663 -6.44 -9.25 -2.35
C VAL A 663 -5.53 -9.94 -3.36
N ASN A 664 -6.04 -10.32 -4.53
CA ASN A 664 -5.23 -10.78 -5.67
C ASN A 664 -5.45 -9.84 -6.86
N VAL A 665 -4.58 -8.85 -7.03
CA VAL A 665 -4.84 -7.67 -7.90
C VAL A 665 -3.77 -7.47 -8.97
N SER A 666 -4.21 -7.11 -10.16
CA SER A 666 -3.40 -6.80 -11.33
C SER A 666 -3.64 -5.36 -11.79
N TYR A 667 -2.58 -4.59 -11.95
CA TYR A 667 -2.59 -3.20 -12.42
C TYR A 667 -1.63 -3.06 -13.61
N ALA A 668 -2.16 -2.81 -14.80
CA ALA A 668 -1.34 -2.48 -15.97
C ALA A 668 -1.42 -0.97 -16.26
N GLN A 669 -0.30 -0.27 -16.16
CA GLN A 669 -0.21 1.17 -16.44
C GLN A 669 -0.08 1.45 -17.94
N ALA A 670 -0.66 2.55 -18.40
CA ALA A 670 -0.48 3.06 -19.77
C ALA A 670 0.95 3.55 -20.03
N GLY A 671 1.44 3.40 -21.26
CA GLY A 671 2.79 3.81 -21.66
C GLY A 671 3.93 3.05 -20.95
N GLN A 672 5.15 3.60 -20.99
CA GLN A 672 6.35 2.93 -20.49
C GLN A 672 6.96 3.68 -19.28
N PRO A 673 6.62 3.32 -18.02
CA PRO A 673 7.21 3.93 -16.84
C PRO A 673 8.72 3.70 -16.71
N ASN A 674 9.26 2.58 -17.21
CA ASN A 674 10.69 2.24 -17.08
C ASN A 674 11.65 3.01 -18.02
N LEU A 675 11.16 4.00 -18.80
CA LEU A 675 11.98 4.80 -19.74
C LEU A 675 13.17 5.53 -19.07
N HIS A 676 13.07 5.81 -17.77
CA HIS A 676 14.12 6.42 -16.99
C HIS A 676 13.98 6.09 -15.50
N ARG A 677 15.08 6.25 -14.75
CA ARG A 677 15.19 5.87 -13.33
C ARG A 677 14.09 6.45 -12.42
N GLN A 678 13.55 7.64 -12.71
CA GLN A 678 12.46 8.20 -11.90
C GLN A 678 11.12 7.55 -12.23
N GLY A 679 10.82 7.26 -13.48
CA GLY A 679 9.60 6.52 -13.83
C GLY A 679 9.63 5.10 -13.27
N GLU A 680 10.80 4.46 -13.24
CA GLU A 680 11.01 3.21 -12.50
C GLU A 680 10.76 3.40 -10.99
N GLN A 681 11.23 4.50 -10.38
CA GLN A 681 10.93 4.81 -8.99
C GLN A 681 9.43 5.05 -8.76
N ARG A 682 8.73 5.77 -9.65
CA ARG A 682 7.26 5.95 -9.60
C ARG A 682 6.54 4.60 -9.70
N LEU A 683 6.99 3.69 -10.55
CA LEU A 683 6.46 2.33 -10.65
C LEU A 683 6.66 1.54 -9.34
N ARG A 684 7.84 1.65 -8.71
CA ARG A 684 8.15 1.04 -7.41
C ARG A 684 7.34 1.64 -6.26
N ASP A 685 7.06 2.94 -6.32
CA ASP A 685 6.22 3.62 -5.35
C ASP A 685 4.75 3.21 -5.47
N PHE A 686 4.25 3.13 -6.71
CA PHE A 686 2.93 2.58 -7.00
C PHE A 686 2.81 1.12 -6.53
N LEU A 687 3.82 0.30 -6.82
CA LEU A 687 3.91 -1.08 -6.34
C LEU A 687 3.86 -1.16 -4.81
N ALA A 688 4.50 -0.24 -4.09
CA ALA A 688 4.49 -0.22 -2.63
C ALA A 688 3.09 0.02 -2.07
N LEU A 689 2.39 1.03 -2.59
CA LEU A 689 1.00 1.35 -2.21
C LEU A 689 0.06 0.19 -2.55
N ALA A 690 0.18 -0.36 -3.77
CA ALA A 690 -0.59 -1.52 -4.20
C ALA A 690 -0.32 -2.74 -3.31
N ALA A 691 0.95 -3.06 -3.02
CA ALA A 691 1.38 -4.19 -2.19
C ALA A 691 0.72 -4.19 -0.81
N TYR A 692 0.74 -3.06 -0.12
CA TYR A 692 0.19 -2.97 1.23
C TYR A 692 -1.31 -2.57 1.24
N VAL A 693 -1.88 -2.38 0.03
CA VAL A 693 -3.27 -2.01 -0.25
C VAL A 693 -3.64 -0.67 0.38
N ASP A 694 -2.72 0.30 0.28
CA ASP A 694 -2.89 1.67 0.71
C ASP A 694 -3.28 2.60 -0.46
N SER A 695 -3.89 3.74 -0.14
CA SER A 695 -4.28 4.78 -1.11
C SER A 695 -3.54 6.11 -0.89
N LYS A 696 -3.71 7.07 -1.83
CA LYS A 696 -3.08 8.40 -1.77
C LYS A 696 -3.35 9.15 -0.46
N THR A 697 -4.52 8.96 0.14
CA THR A 697 -4.93 9.64 1.38
C THR A 697 -4.23 9.10 2.63
N GLN A 698 -3.42 8.05 2.49
CA GLN A 698 -2.74 7.37 3.59
C GLN A 698 -1.22 7.60 3.63
N THR A 699 -0.67 8.39 2.70
CA THR A 699 0.73 8.82 2.77
C THR A 699 0.96 9.75 3.97
N ILE A 700 2.15 9.72 4.56
CA ILE A 700 2.45 10.50 5.78
C ILE A 700 2.48 12.00 5.46
N ASP A 701 2.94 12.33 4.26
CA ASP A 701 2.94 13.66 3.66
C ASP A 701 2.27 13.55 2.26
N PRO A 702 1.46 14.53 1.81
CA PRO A 702 1.00 14.61 0.41
C PRO A 702 2.11 14.57 -0.65
N HIS A 703 3.36 14.90 -0.30
CA HIS A 703 4.55 14.77 -1.13
C HIS A 703 5.19 13.38 -1.09
N GLU A 704 4.99 12.63 -0.02
CA GLU A 704 5.51 11.26 0.09
C GLU A 704 4.73 10.32 -0.83
N THR A 705 5.46 9.37 -1.41
CA THR A 705 4.91 8.38 -2.34
C THR A 705 4.62 7.04 -1.67
N ARG A 706 4.70 6.99 -0.32
CA ARG A 706 4.59 5.79 0.52
C ARG A 706 3.70 6.06 1.72
N ALA A 707 3.01 5.02 2.21
CA ALA A 707 2.20 5.07 3.43
C ALA A 707 3.01 4.86 4.73
N TYR A 708 4.26 4.41 4.62
CA TYR A 708 5.16 4.07 5.74
C TYR A 708 6.59 4.52 5.43
N ASP A 709 7.46 4.51 6.46
CA ASP A 709 8.89 4.81 6.30
C ASP A 709 9.50 4.09 5.09
N GLN A 710 10.16 4.86 4.22
CA GLN A 710 10.65 4.36 2.94
C GLN A 710 11.67 3.22 3.12
N LYS A 711 12.58 3.32 4.10
CA LYS A 711 13.63 2.31 4.31
C LYS A 711 13.06 0.99 4.83
N PHE A 712 12.06 1.06 5.70
CA PHE A 712 11.29 -0.10 6.15
C PHE A 712 10.52 -0.75 5.00
N THR A 713 9.80 0.06 4.22
CA THR A 713 9.00 -0.39 3.07
C THR A 713 9.87 -1.04 2.01
N ASP A 714 10.98 -0.40 1.60
CA ASP A 714 11.90 -0.94 0.60
C ASP A 714 12.59 -2.23 1.08
N LYS A 715 12.87 -2.37 2.40
CA LYS A 715 13.37 -3.62 2.98
C LYS A 715 12.35 -4.75 2.92
N LEU A 716 11.06 -4.46 3.17
CA LEU A 716 9.99 -5.46 3.05
C LEU A 716 9.80 -5.86 1.58
N LEU A 717 9.65 -4.88 0.68
CA LEU A 717 9.51 -5.13 -0.75
C LEU A 717 10.69 -5.93 -1.30
N ALA A 718 11.93 -5.64 -0.91
CA ALA A 718 13.09 -6.42 -1.36
C ALA A 718 13.04 -7.92 -0.97
N ALA A 719 12.30 -8.28 0.08
CA ALA A 719 12.08 -9.67 0.48
C ALA A 719 10.80 -10.30 -0.11
N GLN A 720 9.85 -9.47 -0.55
CA GLN A 720 8.51 -9.89 -1.02
C GLN A 720 8.31 -9.77 -2.54
N THR A 721 9.20 -9.05 -3.25
CA THR A 721 9.08 -8.78 -4.70
C THR A 721 9.73 -9.88 -5.54
N TYR A 722 8.96 -10.40 -6.49
CA TYR A 722 9.46 -11.19 -7.61
C TYR A 722 9.96 -10.28 -8.73
N THR A 723 11.25 -10.37 -9.05
CA THR A 723 11.93 -9.44 -9.95
C THR A 723 12.39 -10.05 -11.28
N ARG A 724 12.08 -11.33 -11.57
CA ARG A 724 12.52 -12.03 -12.82
C ARG A 724 12.21 -11.22 -14.09
N TRP A 725 11.09 -10.51 -14.11
CA TRP A 725 10.61 -9.73 -15.25
C TRP A 725 10.67 -8.21 -15.00
N GLY A 726 11.45 -7.77 -14.02
CA GLY A 726 11.53 -6.35 -13.63
C GLY A 726 12.06 -5.45 -14.73
N ASP A 727 13.04 -5.91 -15.51
CA ASP A 727 13.58 -5.17 -16.67
C ASP A 727 12.54 -5.02 -17.80
N PHE A 728 11.60 -5.97 -17.90
CA PHE A 728 10.43 -5.92 -18.78
C PHE A 728 9.25 -5.15 -18.16
N GLY A 729 9.48 -4.41 -17.08
CA GLY A 729 8.47 -3.56 -16.44
C GLY A 729 7.46 -4.31 -15.57
N SER A 730 7.65 -5.60 -15.31
CA SER A 730 6.70 -6.44 -14.57
C SER A 730 7.22 -6.78 -13.17
N LEU A 731 6.52 -6.34 -12.13
CA LEU A 731 6.89 -6.47 -10.72
C LEU A 731 5.74 -7.09 -9.92
N TYR A 732 5.98 -8.22 -9.25
CA TYR A 732 4.95 -8.90 -8.46
C TYR A 732 5.35 -8.94 -6.98
N VAL A 733 4.41 -8.74 -6.05
CA VAL A 733 4.66 -8.72 -4.60
C VAL A 733 3.70 -9.66 -3.88
N TYR A 734 4.22 -10.40 -2.90
CA TYR A 734 3.50 -11.40 -2.12
C TYR A 734 3.62 -11.09 -0.63
N THR A 735 2.50 -10.73 0.00
CA THR A 735 2.41 -10.41 1.43
C THR A 735 1.57 -11.45 2.17
N ASP A 736 1.33 -11.23 3.46
CA ASP A 736 0.40 -12.01 4.29
C ASP A 736 -1.08 -11.73 3.97
N TYR A 737 -1.38 -10.71 3.14
CA TYR A 737 -2.77 -10.34 2.83
C TYR A 737 -3.04 -9.88 1.39
N SER A 738 -2.01 -9.88 0.54
CA SER A 738 -2.11 -9.48 -0.86
C SER A 738 -1.14 -10.24 -1.76
N ASN A 739 -1.60 -10.54 -2.96
CA ASN A 739 -0.78 -10.79 -4.14
C ASN A 739 -1.02 -9.63 -5.10
N VAL A 740 0.05 -8.96 -5.52
CA VAL A 740 -0.03 -7.76 -6.33
C VAL A 740 0.85 -7.91 -7.55
N TYR A 741 0.30 -7.60 -8.72
CA TYR A 741 1.00 -7.64 -9.99
C TYR A 741 0.90 -6.26 -10.62
N VAL A 742 2.02 -5.58 -10.78
CA VAL A 742 2.10 -4.30 -11.47
C VAL A 742 2.94 -4.47 -12.73
N GLY A 743 2.47 -3.91 -13.84
CA GLY A 743 3.27 -3.84 -15.05
C GLY A 743 2.76 -2.85 -16.08
N HIS A 744 3.30 -2.97 -17.29
CA HIS A 744 2.98 -2.16 -18.45
C HIS A 744 3.42 -2.88 -19.74
N GLY A 745 3.10 -2.34 -20.92
CA GLY A 745 3.33 -3.05 -22.18
C GLY A 745 2.20 -4.02 -22.51
N PHE A 746 1.98 -4.33 -23.79
CA PHE A 746 0.91 -5.22 -24.28
C PHE A 746 0.97 -6.59 -23.60
N TYR A 747 2.18 -7.16 -23.46
CA TYR A 747 2.32 -8.49 -22.91
C TYR A 747 1.89 -8.55 -21.44
N PHE A 748 2.09 -7.48 -20.65
CA PHE A 748 1.53 -7.43 -19.31
C PHE A 748 0.03 -7.07 -19.32
N SER A 749 -0.37 -6.05 -20.06
CA SER A 749 -1.72 -5.48 -20.05
C SER A 749 -2.78 -6.40 -20.63
N ASP A 750 -2.42 -7.15 -21.67
CA ASP A 750 -3.35 -7.93 -22.49
C ASP A 750 -3.19 -9.45 -22.27
N VAL A 751 -2.05 -9.94 -21.74
CA VAL A 751 -1.81 -11.38 -21.49
C VAL A 751 -1.55 -11.70 -20.00
N ILE A 752 -0.47 -11.19 -19.39
CA ILE A 752 -0.10 -11.58 -18.01
C ILE A 752 -1.20 -11.17 -17.01
N GLY A 753 -1.63 -9.92 -17.06
CA GLY A 753 -2.64 -9.36 -16.15
C GLY A 753 -3.99 -10.05 -16.28
N PRO A 754 -4.63 -10.07 -17.47
CA PRO A 754 -5.94 -10.68 -17.65
C PRO A 754 -5.97 -12.20 -17.46
N GLU A 755 -4.93 -12.92 -17.91
CA GLU A 755 -4.94 -14.38 -17.98
C GLU A 755 -4.05 -15.02 -16.91
N HIS A 756 -2.75 -14.73 -16.90
CA HIS A 756 -1.83 -15.44 -16.02
C HIS A 756 -2.13 -15.19 -14.54
N VAL A 757 -2.48 -13.96 -14.15
CA VAL A 757 -2.83 -13.63 -12.75
C VAL A 757 -4.08 -14.38 -12.31
N PHE A 758 -5.19 -14.29 -13.05
CA PHE A 758 -6.51 -14.79 -12.59
C PHE A 758 -6.78 -16.28 -12.87
N TYR A 759 -5.94 -16.92 -13.69
CA TYR A 759 -6.11 -18.32 -14.04
C TYR A 759 -4.92 -19.18 -13.58
N ASN A 760 -3.67 -18.74 -13.76
CA ASN A 760 -2.50 -19.53 -13.32
C ASN A 760 -2.13 -19.23 -11.86
N TYR A 761 -1.79 -17.97 -11.56
CA TYR A 761 -1.22 -17.59 -10.27
C TYR A 761 -2.27 -17.52 -9.15
N GLU A 762 -3.52 -17.17 -9.48
CA GLU A 762 -4.65 -17.24 -8.57
C GLU A 762 -4.95 -18.67 -8.11
N ARG A 763 -4.89 -19.67 -8.99
CA ARG A 763 -5.13 -21.07 -8.59
C ARG A 763 -4.08 -21.54 -7.59
N MET A 764 -2.83 -21.12 -7.74
CA MET A 764 -1.77 -21.37 -6.74
C MET A 764 -2.01 -20.60 -5.42
N LEU A 765 -2.53 -19.37 -5.49
CA LEU A 765 -2.94 -18.61 -4.30
C LEU A 765 -4.10 -19.29 -3.57
N VAL A 766 -5.12 -19.80 -4.27
CA VAL A 766 -6.26 -20.52 -3.65
C VAL A 766 -5.75 -21.70 -2.83
N PHE A 767 -4.72 -22.41 -3.31
CA PHE A 767 -4.02 -23.44 -2.54
C PHE A 767 -3.33 -22.88 -1.28
N ALA A 768 -2.57 -21.79 -1.42
CA ALA A 768 -1.87 -21.18 -0.29
C ALA A 768 -2.84 -20.62 0.78
N LEU A 769 -3.98 -20.06 0.37
CA LEU A 769 -5.06 -19.62 1.25
C LEU A 769 -5.77 -20.81 1.91
N PHE A 770 -6.05 -21.87 1.16
CA PHE A 770 -6.57 -23.12 1.72
C PHE A 770 -5.64 -23.70 2.80
N TYR A 771 -4.33 -23.67 2.57
CA TYR A 771 -3.33 -24.07 3.57
C TYR A 771 -3.42 -23.18 4.81
N HIS A 772 -3.35 -21.85 4.65
CA HIS A 772 -3.47 -20.89 5.74
C HIS A 772 -4.72 -21.12 6.61
N MET A 773 -5.88 -21.22 5.96
CA MET A 773 -7.15 -21.45 6.63
C MET A 773 -7.22 -22.81 7.33
N SER A 774 -6.68 -23.86 6.71
CA SER A 774 -6.63 -25.20 7.30
C SER A 774 -5.71 -25.24 8.52
N LEU A 775 -4.57 -24.58 8.47
CA LEU A 775 -3.66 -24.44 9.61
C LEU A 775 -4.35 -23.69 10.75
N HIS A 776 -5.00 -22.56 10.48
CA HIS A 776 -5.79 -21.86 11.50
C HIS A 776 -6.94 -22.71 12.09
N HIS A 777 -7.66 -23.46 11.26
CA HIS A 777 -8.70 -24.39 11.68
C HIS A 777 -8.15 -25.47 12.63
N TYR A 778 -7.03 -26.10 12.26
CA TYR A 778 -6.37 -27.10 13.10
C TYR A 778 -5.85 -26.49 14.40
N SER A 779 -5.13 -25.36 14.36
CA SER A 779 -4.66 -24.67 15.57
C SER A 779 -5.80 -24.40 16.55
N ARG A 780 -6.95 -23.88 16.07
CA ARG A 780 -8.11 -23.64 16.94
C ARG A 780 -8.68 -24.95 17.52
N LYS A 781 -8.90 -25.97 16.69
CA LYS A 781 -9.41 -27.28 17.12
C LYS A 781 -8.47 -27.95 18.14
N ILE A 782 -7.16 -27.85 17.96
CA ILE A 782 -6.13 -28.39 18.87
C ILE A 782 -6.15 -27.62 20.18
N SER A 783 -6.08 -26.29 20.15
CA SER A 783 -6.14 -25.46 21.36
C SER A 783 -7.43 -25.69 22.17
N GLU A 784 -8.60 -25.83 21.52
CA GLU A 784 -9.85 -26.24 22.17
C GLU A 784 -9.76 -27.63 22.82
N ALA A 785 -9.25 -28.63 22.10
CA ALA A 785 -9.11 -30.00 22.60
C ALA A 785 -8.10 -30.06 23.77
N SER A 786 -6.97 -29.37 23.66
CA SER A 786 -5.94 -29.24 24.69
C SER A 786 -6.50 -28.57 25.95
N HIS A 787 -7.31 -27.52 25.82
CA HIS A 787 -8.01 -26.91 26.96
C HIS A 787 -8.93 -27.92 27.67
N LEU A 788 -9.75 -28.64 26.90
CA LEU A 788 -10.65 -29.69 27.41
C LEU A 788 -9.90 -30.88 28.07
N LEU A 789 -8.66 -31.16 27.65
CA LEU A 789 -7.78 -32.15 28.27
C LEU A 789 -7.13 -31.65 29.58
N LEU A 790 -6.93 -30.33 29.71
CA LEU A 790 -6.33 -29.67 30.88
C LEU A 790 -7.34 -29.31 31.97
N GLU A 791 -8.63 -29.16 31.65
CA GLU A 791 -9.66 -28.76 32.61
C GLU A 791 -9.73 -29.71 33.83
N LYS A 792 -9.60 -29.11 35.02
CA LYS A 792 -9.33 -29.79 36.29
C LYS A 792 -10.54 -30.43 36.98
N ASN A 793 -11.59 -30.74 36.23
CA ASN A 793 -12.77 -31.41 36.77
C ASN A 793 -12.39 -32.86 37.16
N GLY A 794 -12.30 -33.09 38.47
CA GLY A 794 -11.60 -34.23 39.06
C GLY A 794 -12.09 -35.60 38.57
N SER A 795 -11.16 -36.54 38.45
CA SER A 795 -11.29 -37.90 37.89
C SER A 795 -11.14 -38.04 36.36
N GLY A 796 -11.10 -36.94 35.59
CA GLY A 796 -10.62 -36.91 34.20
C GLY A 796 -9.09 -37.03 34.05
N LEU A 797 -8.46 -37.21 32.88
CA LEU A 797 -8.90 -37.50 31.48
C LEU A 797 -10.29 -38.13 31.28
N ASN A 798 -11.09 -37.49 30.42
CA ASN A 798 -12.30 -38.00 29.77
C ASN A 798 -11.93 -38.69 28.45
N ALA A 799 -12.45 -39.90 28.19
CA ALA A 799 -12.20 -40.62 26.94
C ALA A 799 -12.65 -39.81 25.71
N GLN A 800 -13.82 -39.16 25.77
CA GLN A 800 -14.35 -38.36 24.66
C GLN A 800 -13.43 -37.19 24.25
N HIS A 801 -12.73 -36.58 25.22
CA HIS A 801 -11.79 -35.48 24.93
C HIS A 801 -10.50 -36.02 24.28
N LEU A 802 -10.06 -37.21 24.68
CA LEU A 802 -8.95 -37.92 24.05
C LEU A 802 -9.30 -38.35 22.63
N ASP A 803 -10.49 -38.93 22.42
CA ASP A 803 -10.97 -39.36 21.12
C ASP A 803 -11.11 -38.15 20.16
N LYS A 804 -11.63 -37.01 20.64
CA LYS A 804 -11.66 -35.74 19.87
C LYS A 804 -10.24 -35.31 19.47
N PHE A 805 -9.28 -35.31 20.38
CA PHE A 805 -7.89 -34.94 20.07
C PHE A 805 -7.24 -35.91 19.06
N GLN A 806 -7.43 -37.23 19.22
CA GLN A 806 -6.88 -38.22 18.29
C GLN A 806 -7.55 -38.16 16.91
N SER A 807 -8.82 -37.75 16.81
CA SER A 807 -9.46 -37.42 15.53
C SER A 807 -8.76 -36.22 14.87
N ILE A 808 -8.61 -35.11 15.59
CA ILE A 808 -7.95 -33.90 15.04
C ILE A 808 -6.52 -34.20 14.58
N LYS A 809 -5.77 -35.01 15.34
CA LYS A 809 -4.42 -35.47 14.96
C LYS A 809 -4.44 -36.31 13.68
N ARG A 810 -5.42 -37.22 13.52
CA ARG A 810 -5.61 -38.01 12.29
C ARG A 810 -5.92 -37.10 11.10
N ASP A 811 -6.83 -36.15 11.28
CA ASP A 811 -7.24 -35.21 10.24
C ASP A 811 -6.06 -34.32 9.78
N PHE A 812 -5.19 -33.90 10.70
CA PHE A 812 -3.96 -33.14 10.38
C PHE A 812 -2.89 -34.01 9.68
N ILE A 813 -2.77 -35.29 10.03
CA ILE A 813 -1.92 -36.23 9.28
C ILE A 813 -2.48 -36.43 7.86
N GLN A 814 -3.81 -36.48 7.70
CA GLN A 814 -4.45 -36.55 6.39
C GLN A 814 -4.23 -35.27 5.58
N PHE A 815 -4.36 -34.08 6.18
CA PHE A 815 -3.99 -32.79 5.57
C PHE A 815 -2.59 -32.85 4.97
N THR A 816 -1.62 -33.24 5.81
CA THR A 816 -0.19 -33.28 5.49
C THR A 816 0.11 -34.26 4.36
N ASN A 817 -0.45 -35.46 4.40
CA ASN A 817 -0.14 -36.51 3.41
C ASN A 817 -0.83 -36.31 2.05
N TYR A 818 -2.03 -35.72 2.02
CA TYR A 818 -2.87 -35.68 0.81
C TYR A 818 -2.96 -34.30 0.15
N PHE A 819 -2.80 -33.21 0.91
CA PHE A 819 -3.09 -31.87 0.43
C PHE A 819 -1.93 -30.88 0.58
N TRP A 820 -1.00 -31.07 1.52
CA TRP A 820 0.17 -30.23 1.70
C TRP A 820 1.27 -30.55 0.68
N PHE A 821 1.42 -29.70 -0.34
CA PHE A 821 2.41 -29.85 -1.40
C PHE A 821 3.49 -28.77 -1.29
N GLU A 822 4.76 -29.16 -1.38
CA GLU A 822 5.87 -28.20 -1.42
C GLU A 822 5.98 -27.47 -2.78
N LYS A 823 5.50 -28.10 -3.85
CA LYS A 823 5.41 -27.54 -5.22
C LYS A 823 4.05 -27.88 -5.81
N LEU A 824 3.51 -26.98 -6.64
CA LEU A 824 2.25 -27.20 -7.37
C LEU A 824 2.45 -27.46 -8.87
N THR A 825 3.65 -27.21 -9.37
CA THR A 825 3.96 -27.16 -10.80
C THR A 825 5.45 -27.40 -11.04
N GLU A 826 5.80 -28.07 -12.14
CA GLU A 826 7.18 -28.18 -12.61
C GLU A 826 7.72 -26.87 -13.23
N GLN A 827 6.86 -25.94 -13.63
CA GLN A 827 7.28 -24.68 -14.25
C GLN A 827 8.09 -23.81 -13.27
N ILE A 828 9.29 -23.40 -13.67
CA ILE A 828 10.23 -22.66 -12.80
C ILE A 828 9.60 -21.38 -12.24
N GLN A 829 8.97 -20.56 -13.08
CA GLN A 829 8.27 -19.35 -12.65
C GLN A 829 7.13 -19.66 -11.66
N GLY A 830 6.38 -20.73 -11.90
CA GLY A 830 5.30 -21.14 -11.01
C GLY A 830 5.80 -21.60 -9.63
N LYS A 831 6.91 -22.36 -9.59
CA LYS A 831 7.60 -22.73 -8.34
C LYS A 831 8.05 -21.52 -7.53
N GLU A 832 8.64 -20.53 -8.20
CA GLU A 832 9.14 -19.30 -7.56
C GLU A 832 7.98 -18.44 -7.02
N ILE A 833 6.93 -18.24 -7.81
CA ILE A 833 5.72 -17.52 -7.40
C ILE A 833 5.04 -18.23 -6.22
N PHE A 834 4.85 -19.55 -6.30
CA PHE A 834 4.23 -20.30 -5.20
C PHE A 834 5.06 -20.29 -3.93
N ALA A 835 6.39 -20.40 -4.03
CA ALA A 835 7.28 -20.27 -2.87
C ALA A 835 7.16 -18.88 -2.22
N LEU A 836 7.00 -17.81 -3.00
CA LEU A 836 6.74 -16.46 -2.47
C LEU A 836 5.36 -16.33 -1.84
N GLN A 837 4.30 -16.91 -2.41
CA GLN A 837 2.97 -16.98 -1.79
C GLN A 837 2.99 -17.70 -0.44
N VAL A 838 3.64 -18.88 -0.39
CA VAL A 838 3.82 -19.69 0.83
C VAL A 838 4.64 -18.96 1.91
N ASN A 839 5.64 -18.18 1.51
CA ASN A 839 6.46 -17.39 2.42
C ASN A 839 5.75 -16.11 2.90
N GLY A 840 5.00 -15.42 2.03
CA GLY A 840 4.22 -14.22 2.36
C GLY A 840 3.17 -14.51 3.43
N LEU A 841 2.41 -15.59 3.24
CA LEU A 841 1.46 -16.15 4.21
C LEU A 841 2.12 -16.87 5.41
N GLN A 842 3.46 -16.91 5.51
CA GLN A 842 4.22 -17.56 6.59
C GLN A 842 3.88 -19.05 6.87
N LEU A 843 3.30 -19.76 5.90
CA LEU A 843 2.68 -21.08 6.12
C LEU A 843 3.62 -22.13 6.72
N LYS A 844 4.90 -22.12 6.33
CA LYS A 844 5.90 -23.07 6.85
C LYS A 844 6.10 -22.92 8.37
N LYS A 845 6.00 -21.69 8.89
CA LYS A 845 6.11 -21.38 10.32
C LYS A 845 4.83 -21.75 11.07
N GLU A 846 3.66 -21.48 10.48
CA GLU A 846 2.37 -21.88 11.05
C GLU A 846 2.25 -23.41 11.16
N TYR A 847 2.61 -24.13 10.10
CA TYR A 847 2.65 -25.59 10.08
C TYR A 847 3.53 -26.15 11.22
N GLN A 848 4.75 -25.63 11.38
CA GLN A 848 5.69 -26.08 12.42
C GLN A 848 5.18 -25.82 13.85
N LEU A 849 4.46 -24.71 14.07
CA LEU A 849 3.85 -24.40 15.36
C LEU A 849 2.74 -25.38 15.71
N ILE A 850 1.90 -25.74 14.73
CA ILE A 850 0.80 -26.70 14.90
C ILE A 850 1.33 -28.11 15.12
N GLU A 851 2.34 -28.52 14.37
CA GLU A 851 3.05 -29.79 14.55
C GLU A 851 3.60 -29.91 15.98
N GLN A 852 4.29 -28.87 16.49
CA GLN A 852 4.74 -28.81 17.89
C GLN A 852 3.59 -28.82 18.92
N GLU A 853 2.45 -28.17 18.64
CA GLU A 853 1.29 -28.16 19.55
C GLU A 853 0.68 -29.57 19.66
N ILE A 854 0.57 -30.30 18.55
CA ILE A 854 0.12 -31.70 18.51
C ILE A 854 1.11 -32.59 19.27
N GLU A 855 2.41 -32.52 18.98
CA GLU A 855 3.42 -33.34 19.66
C GLU A 855 3.44 -33.10 21.17
N THR A 856 3.38 -31.83 21.59
CA THR A 856 3.40 -31.46 23.02
C THR A 856 2.15 -31.98 23.74
N THR A 857 0.98 -31.90 23.10
CA THR A 857 -0.29 -32.38 23.66
C THR A 857 -0.33 -33.91 23.72
N ASP A 858 0.19 -34.60 22.72
CA ASP A 858 0.30 -36.07 22.68
C ASP A 858 1.25 -36.58 23.77
N GLN A 859 2.42 -35.94 23.96
CA GLN A 859 3.34 -36.22 25.07
C GLN A 859 2.68 -36.00 26.44
N PHE A 860 1.88 -34.93 26.60
CA PHE A 860 1.11 -34.70 27.83
C PHE A 860 0.09 -35.81 28.10
N VAL A 861 -0.65 -36.23 27.07
CA VAL A 861 -1.61 -37.35 27.14
C VAL A 861 -0.91 -38.66 27.54
N LEU A 862 0.23 -38.99 26.91
CA LEU A 862 1.02 -40.19 27.23
C LEU A 862 1.52 -40.16 28.67
N ALA A 863 2.16 -39.08 29.11
CA ALA A 863 2.64 -38.93 30.50
C ALA A 863 1.50 -39.05 31.53
N ARG A 864 0.29 -38.58 31.18
CA ARG A 864 -0.92 -38.70 32.01
C ARG A 864 -1.45 -40.15 32.05
N HIS A 865 -1.36 -40.88 30.94
CA HIS A 865 -1.71 -42.29 30.85
C HIS A 865 -0.73 -43.17 31.65
N GLU A 866 0.57 -42.98 31.49
CA GLU A 866 1.62 -43.65 32.28
C GLU A 866 1.47 -43.38 33.79
N SER A 867 1.16 -42.13 34.16
CA SER A 867 0.86 -41.76 35.55
C SER A 867 -0.34 -42.55 36.10
N ARG A 868 -1.39 -42.75 35.29
CA ARG A 868 -2.57 -43.56 35.66
C ARG A 868 -2.25 -45.05 35.74
N GLN A 869 -1.49 -45.60 34.79
CA GLN A 869 -1.05 -46.99 34.85
C GLN A 869 -0.16 -47.24 36.08
N THR A 870 0.71 -46.30 36.43
CA THR A 870 1.53 -46.34 37.64
C THR A 870 0.65 -46.28 38.90
N GLU A 871 -0.35 -45.38 38.95
CA GLU A 871 -1.26 -45.31 40.10
C GLU A 871 -2.14 -46.57 40.22
N ALA A 872 -2.65 -47.09 39.12
CA ALA A 872 -3.40 -48.34 39.07
C ALA A 872 -2.52 -49.52 39.51
N GLY A 873 -1.29 -49.62 39.01
CA GLY A 873 -0.29 -50.61 39.43
C GLY A 873 0.04 -50.51 40.92
N LEU A 874 0.13 -49.29 41.48
CA LEU A 874 0.28 -49.07 42.93
C LEU A 874 -0.98 -49.47 43.72
N ARG A 875 -2.19 -49.22 43.20
CA ARG A 875 -3.45 -49.69 43.81
C ARG A 875 -3.55 -51.23 43.77
N PHE A 876 -3.25 -51.86 42.64
CA PHE A 876 -3.14 -53.32 42.53
C PHE A 876 -2.07 -53.88 43.45
N THR A 877 -0.89 -53.26 43.54
CA THR A 877 0.18 -53.68 44.48
C THR A 877 -0.27 -53.56 45.94
N ARG A 878 -1.07 -52.53 46.30
CA ARG A 878 -1.68 -52.42 47.64
C ARG A 878 -2.72 -53.52 47.88
N ILE A 879 -3.61 -53.77 46.93
CA ILE A 879 -4.65 -54.82 47.04
C ILE A 879 -4.00 -56.20 47.12
N ALA A 880 -3.07 -56.51 46.23
CA ALA A 880 -2.29 -57.75 46.24
C ALA A 880 -1.50 -57.88 47.54
N GLY A 881 -0.86 -56.82 48.03
CA GLY A 881 -0.20 -56.80 49.34
C GLY A 881 -1.14 -57.15 50.49
N VAL A 882 -2.32 -56.53 50.54
CA VAL A 882 -3.35 -56.84 51.56
C VAL A 882 -3.84 -58.29 51.43
N LEU A 883 -4.10 -58.79 50.21
CA LEU A 883 -4.51 -60.17 49.97
C LEU A 883 -3.42 -61.18 50.34
N THR A 884 -2.15 -60.91 50.00
CA THR A 884 -1.01 -61.75 50.38
C THR A 884 -0.88 -61.81 51.89
N VAL A 885 -0.92 -60.68 52.59
CA VAL A 885 -0.91 -60.64 54.07
C VAL A 885 -2.11 -61.42 54.65
N GLY A 886 -3.30 -61.27 54.08
CA GLY A 886 -4.50 -62.01 54.49
C GLY A 886 -4.34 -63.54 54.33
N LEU A 887 -3.81 -64.00 53.20
CA LEU A 887 -3.55 -65.42 52.93
C LEU A 887 -2.47 -66.01 53.85
N PHE A 888 -1.40 -65.25 54.11
CA PHE A 888 -0.38 -65.65 55.09
C PHE A 888 -0.96 -65.75 56.50
N ILE A 889 -1.88 -64.87 56.89
CA ILE A 889 -2.57 -64.96 58.18
C ILE A 889 -3.52 -66.16 58.22
N SER A 890 -4.27 -66.46 57.14
CA SER A 890 -5.24 -67.56 57.14
C SER A 890 -4.57 -68.94 57.14
N GLU A 891 -3.65 -69.20 56.22
CA GLU A 891 -2.98 -70.52 56.13
C GLU A 891 -1.88 -70.66 57.20
N GLY A 892 -1.14 -69.59 57.51
CA GLY A 892 -0.18 -69.59 58.61
C GLY A 892 -0.86 -69.79 59.96
N GLY A 893 -2.01 -69.14 60.18
CA GLY A 893 -2.83 -69.34 61.39
C GLY A 893 -3.38 -70.77 61.49
N LYS A 894 -3.79 -71.38 60.38
CA LYS A 894 -4.28 -72.76 60.31
C LYS A 894 -3.18 -73.79 60.61
N LEU A 895 -2.01 -73.66 59.97
CA LEU A 895 -0.81 -74.46 60.26
C LEU A 895 -0.36 -74.32 61.72
N MET A 896 -0.41 -73.10 62.28
CA MET A 896 -0.10 -72.86 63.68
C MET A 896 -1.10 -73.55 64.62
N LEU A 897 -2.40 -73.53 64.30
CA LEU A 897 -3.45 -74.21 65.06
C LEU A 897 -3.32 -75.74 65.02
N GLU A 898 -2.99 -76.31 63.85
CA GLU A 898 -2.75 -77.74 63.68
C GLU A 898 -1.45 -78.18 64.40
N GLY A 899 -0.39 -77.37 64.32
CA GLY A 899 0.85 -77.58 65.07
C GLY A 899 0.66 -77.48 66.59
N MET A 900 -0.15 -76.54 67.08
CA MET A 900 -0.51 -76.45 68.50
C MET A 900 -1.31 -77.67 68.99
N LYS A 901 -2.24 -78.20 68.18
CA LYS A 901 -2.94 -79.46 68.52
C LYS A 901 -1.97 -80.64 68.60
N ALA A 902 -1.11 -80.84 67.60
CA ALA A 902 -0.10 -81.89 67.61
C ALA A 902 0.91 -81.77 68.77
N SER A 903 1.17 -80.55 69.23
CA SER A 903 2.02 -80.27 70.40
C SER A 903 1.35 -80.55 71.74
N MET A 904 0.01 -80.50 71.84
CA MET A 904 -0.70 -80.82 73.09
C MET A 904 -0.85 -82.34 73.31
N ASP A 905 -0.92 -83.12 72.24
CA ASP A 905 -1.07 -84.58 72.31
C ASP A 905 0.25 -85.37 72.35
N SER A 906 1.43 -84.71 72.21
CA SER A 906 2.72 -85.41 72.17
C SER A 906 3.76 -84.89 73.18
N THR A 907 4.20 -85.77 74.09
CA THR A 907 5.27 -85.53 75.07
C THR A 907 6.69 -85.53 74.47
N SER A 908 6.80 -85.42 73.13
CA SER A 908 8.10 -85.48 72.45
C SER A 908 8.76 -84.10 72.33
N LEU A 909 10.06 -84.05 72.63
CA LEU A 909 10.88 -82.84 72.54
C LEU A 909 10.97 -82.30 71.11
N SER A 910 10.82 -83.16 70.09
CA SER A 910 10.92 -82.77 68.67
C SER A 910 9.76 -81.88 68.21
N ALA A 911 8.53 -82.13 68.68
CA ALA A 911 7.36 -81.28 68.36
C ALA A 911 7.56 -79.85 68.87
N HIS A 912 8.16 -79.69 70.05
CA HIS A 912 8.47 -78.38 70.63
C HIS A 912 9.53 -77.62 69.82
N TYR A 913 10.56 -78.31 69.30
CA TYR A 913 11.54 -77.69 68.39
C TYR A 913 10.94 -77.30 67.03
N GLN A 914 10.01 -78.09 66.49
CA GLN A 914 9.31 -77.72 65.24
C GLN A 914 8.41 -76.50 65.47
N LEU A 915 7.63 -76.47 66.56
CA LEU A 915 6.79 -75.32 66.92
C LEU A 915 7.64 -74.05 67.15
N PHE A 916 8.75 -74.17 67.89
CA PHE A 916 9.69 -73.06 68.08
C PHE A 916 10.33 -72.61 66.76
N GLY A 917 10.70 -73.54 65.89
CA GLY A 917 11.21 -73.24 64.55
C GLY A 917 10.20 -72.47 63.70
N TYR A 918 8.93 -72.87 63.71
CA TYR A 918 7.83 -72.16 63.01
C TYR A 918 7.52 -70.79 63.62
N LEU A 919 7.55 -70.65 64.94
CA LEU A 919 7.37 -69.35 65.63
C LEU A 919 8.54 -68.40 65.36
N LEU A 920 9.77 -68.92 65.31
CA LEU A 920 10.96 -68.16 64.95
C LEU A 920 10.90 -67.72 63.48
N TRP A 921 10.52 -68.61 62.57
CA TRP A 921 10.38 -68.28 61.15
C TRP A 921 9.25 -67.30 60.86
N THR A 922 8.08 -67.45 61.49
CA THR A 922 7.00 -66.46 61.37
C THR A 922 7.38 -65.15 62.05
N GLY A 923 8.09 -65.16 63.18
CA GLY A 923 8.66 -63.97 63.80
C GLY A 923 9.63 -63.22 62.89
N ILE A 924 10.58 -63.92 62.28
CA ILE A 924 11.54 -63.36 61.31
C ILE A 924 10.81 -62.84 60.06
N PHE A 925 9.82 -63.57 59.55
CA PHE A 925 9.03 -63.15 58.39
C PHE A 925 8.18 -61.92 58.69
N ILE A 926 7.48 -61.88 59.83
CA ILE A 926 6.71 -60.71 60.28
C ILE A 926 7.62 -59.51 60.52
N TYR A 927 8.79 -59.69 61.14
CA TYR A 927 9.77 -58.62 61.34
C TYR A 927 10.36 -58.11 60.03
N GLY A 928 10.73 -59.00 59.11
CA GLY A 928 11.21 -58.64 57.77
C GLY A 928 10.12 -57.93 56.93
N MET A 929 8.86 -58.36 57.06
CA MET A 929 7.73 -57.71 56.41
C MET A 929 7.40 -56.36 57.07
N TYR A 930 7.57 -56.22 58.39
CA TYR A 930 7.44 -54.95 59.12
C TYR A 930 8.52 -53.95 58.71
N GLU A 931 9.79 -54.36 58.63
CA GLU A 931 10.89 -53.56 58.08
C GLU A 931 10.60 -53.16 56.63
N TRP A 932 10.17 -54.10 55.78
CA TRP A 932 9.85 -53.83 54.37
C TRP A 932 8.67 -52.85 54.21
N ILE A 933 7.58 -53.03 54.97
CA ILE A 933 6.43 -52.12 54.98
C ILE A 933 6.84 -50.75 55.53
N SER A 934 7.60 -50.70 56.62
CA SER A 934 8.08 -49.44 57.22
C SER A 934 8.95 -48.67 56.23
N TRP A 935 9.91 -49.33 55.58
CA TRP A 935 10.70 -48.74 54.50
C TRP A 935 9.82 -48.26 53.33
N ARG A 936 8.92 -49.08 52.81
CA ARG A 936 8.08 -48.72 51.64
C ARG A 936 6.99 -47.69 51.93
N MET A 937 6.52 -47.54 53.16
CA MET A 937 5.57 -46.49 53.53
C MET A 937 6.27 -45.17 53.90
N LEU A 938 7.46 -45.24 54.52
CA LEU A 938 8.25 -44.05 54.84
C LEU A 938 8.93 -43.46 53.60
N LEU A 939 9.39 -44.26 52.62
CA LEU A 939 10.07 -43.73 51.43
C LEU A 939 9.24 -42.68 50.66
N PRO A 940 7.96 -42.90 50.30
CA PRO A 940 7.15 -41.91 49.59
C PRO A 940 6.85 -40.66 50.41
N HIS A 941 6.71 -40.80 51.73
CA HIS A 941 6.55 -39.65 52.64
C HIS A 941 7.85 -38.85 52.76
N TRP A 942 9.00 -39.53 52.86
CA TRP A 942 10.32 -38.91 52.83
C TRP A 942 10.56 -38.18 51.50
N GLU A 943 10.28 -38.82 50.36
CA GLU A 943 10.45 -38.23 49.04
C GLU A 943 9.49 -37.05 48.80
N THR A 944 8.25 -37.13 49.29
CA THR A 944 7.29 -36.01 49.22
C THR A 944 7.70 -34.86 50.13
N CYS A 945 8.16 -35.14 51.35
CA CYS A 945 8.69 -34.15 52.29
C CYS A 945 9.95 -33.49 51.69
N TRP A 946 10.85 -34.28 51.11
CA TRP A 946 12.04 -33.81 50.39
C TRP A 946 11.69 -32.92 49.20
N LYS A 947 10.76 -33.34 48.31
CA LYS A 947 10.27 -32.49 47.21
C LYS A 947 9.65 -31.18 47.71
N LYS A 948 8.94 -31.20 48.85
CA LYS A 948 8.45 -29.98 49.53
C LYS A 948 9.60 -29.10 50.03
N THR A 949 10.60 -29.68 50.67
CA THR A 949 11.81 -28.98 51.16
C THR A 949 12.63 -28.40 50.02
N CYS A 950 12.86 -29.13 48.93
CA CYS A 950 13.51 -28.62 47.72
C CYS A 950 12.71 -27.51 47.03
N SER A 951 11.37 -27.60 47.02
CA SER A 951 10.49 -26.53 46.52
C SER A 951 10.57 -25.26 47.39
N LEU A 952 10.59 -25.42 48.71
CA LEU A 952 10.79 -24.33 49.67
C LEU A 952 12.19 -23.71 49.55
N LEU A 953 13.24 -24.53 49.39
CA LEU A 953 14.61 -24.06 49.14
C LEU A 953 14.72 -23.34 47.79
N LYS A 954 14.07 -23.81 46.73
CA LYS A 954 14.05 -23.14 45.41
C LYS A 954 13.29 -21.81 45.45
N LYS A 955 12.15 -21.76 46.14
CA LYS A 955 11.42 -20.50 46.40
C LYS A 955 12.23 -19.54 47.28
N GLY A 956 12.89 -20.06 48.32
CA GLY A 956 13.82 -19.33 49.17
C GLY A 956 14.99 -18.75 48.38
N TYR A 957 15.59 -19.53 47.48
CA TYR A 957 16.70 -19.10 46.61
C TYR A 957 16.27 -18.01 45.63
N VAL A 958 15.09 -18.11 45.02
CA VAL A 958 14.52 -17.05 44.16
C VAL A 958 14.19 -15.78 44.95
N GLY A 959 13.76 -15.89 46.21
CA GLY A 959 13.60 -14.76 47.12
C GLY A 959 14.94 -14.13 47.55
N LEU A 960 15.92 -14.95 47.92
CA LEU A 960 17.25 -14.55 48.37
C LEU A 960 18.09 -13.94 47.24
N ARG A 961 17.87 -14.31 45.98
CA ARG A 961 18.50 -13.65 44.82
C ARG A 961 18.13 -12.15 44.71
N LYS A 962 17.09 -11.68 45.42
CA LYS A 962 16.74 -10.25 45.54
C LYS A 962 17.40 -9.53 46.72
N SER A 963 18.05 -10.21 47.67
CA SER A 963 18.79 -9.57 48.78
C SER A 963 20.30 -9.80 48.67
N ARG A 964 21.07 -8.72 48.44
CA ARG A 964 22.52 -8.74 48.17
C ARG A 964 23.43 -9.02 49.40
N CYS A 965 22.97 -9.79 50.39
CA CYS A 965 23.77 -10.14 51.56
C CYS A 965 23.71 -11.64 51.84
N PHE A 966 24.77 -12.37 51.46
CA PHE A 966 25.03 -13.70 51.99
C PHE A 966 26.50 -13.81 52.40
N THR A 967 26.76 -14.23 53.64
CA THR A 967 28.10 -14.52 54.14
C THR A 967 28.33 -16.01 54.23
N THR A 968 29.58 -16.44 54.04
CA THR A 968 30.01 -17.85 53.95
C THR A 968 29.64 -18.73 55.16
N LYS A 969 29.33 -18.13 56.32
CA LYS A 969 28.93 -18.85 57.55
C LYS A 969 27.63 -19.66 57.43
N GLY A 970 26.68 -19.25 56.58
CA GLY A 970 25.40 -19.95 56.43
C GLY A 970 25.55 -21.35 55.80
N ILE A 971 26.40 -21.46 54.77
CA ILE A 971 26.63 -22.71 54.05
C ILE A 971 27.40 -23.71 54.92
N SER A 972 28.39 -23.25 55.70
CA SER A 972 29.15 -24.13 56.60
C SER A 972 28.28 -24.79 57.68
N GLN A 973 27.27 -24.09 58.22
CA GLN A 973 26.37 -24.67 59.23
C GLN A 973 25.45 -25.75 58.64
N ILE A 974 24.98 -25.57 57.41
CA ILE A 974 24.17 -26.58 56.70
C ILE A 974 25.01 -27.84 56.43
N ILE A 975 26.24 -27.68 55.92
CA ILE A 975 27.15 -28.81 55.64
C ILE A 975 27.51 -29.58 56.92
N VAL A 976 27.80 -28.88 58.02
CA VAL A 976 28.07 -29.53 59.33
C VAL A 976 26.85 -30.30 59.84
N GLY A 977 25.63 -29.79 59.64
CA GLY A 977 24.40 -30.52 59.98
C GLY A 977 24.23 -31.82 59.19
N PHE A 978 24.48 -31.81 57.88
CA PHE A 978 24.42 -33.02 57.05
C PHE A 978 25.54 -34.02 57.36
N LEU A 979 26.75 -33.56 57.68
CA LEU A 979 27.85 -34.43 58.14
C LEU A 979 27.54 -35.10 59.48
N GLY A 980 26.90 -34.40 60.41
CA GLY A 980 26.41 -34.97 61.68
C GLY A 980 25.39 -36.09 61.47
N LEU A 981 24.46 -35.93 60.52
CA LEU A 981 23.49 -36.98 60.17
C LEU A 981 24.15 -38.23 59.57
N GLY A 982 25.20 -38.06 58.76
CA GLY A 982 25.89 -39.16 58.08
C GLY A 982 26.49 -40.23 59.01
N ILE A 983 26.79 -39.86 60.26
CA ILE A 983 27.39 -40.77 61.27
C ILE A 983 26.37 -41.82 61.74
N LEU A 984 25.06 -41.50 61.75
CA LEU A 984 23.99 -42.37 62.21
C LEU A 984 23.39 -43.28 61.12
N LEU A 985 23.79 -43.10 59.85
CA LEU A 985 23.22 -43.83 58.72
C LEU A 985 23.96 -45.14 58.41
N SER A 986 23.22 -46.12 57.87
CA SER A 986 23.75 -47.42 57.45
C SER A 986 24.65 -47.32 56.21
N PRO A 987 25.54 -48.30 55.95
CA PRO A 987 26.54 -48.23 54.88
C PRO A 987 26.04 -47.82 53.49
N PRO A 988 24.95 -48.36 52.92
CA PRO A 988 24.49 -47.97 51.58
C PRO A 988 24.01 -46.51 51.52
N PHE A 989 23.45 -45.99 52.62
CA PHE A 989 23.03 -44.59 52.71
C PHE A 989 24.22 -43.63 52.79
N ARG A 990 25.34 -44.02 53.41
CA ARG A 990 26.57 -43.19 53.42
C ARG A 990 27.14 -43.04 52.02
N GLN A 991 27.11 -44.11 51.23
CA GLN A 991 27.65 -44.10 49.86
C GLN A 991 26.79 -43.22 48.94
N GLN A 992 25.46 -43.28 49.05
CA GLN A 992 24.57 -42.34 48.36
C GLN A 992 24.75 -40.89 48.85
N LEU A 993 24.79 -40.66 50.17
CA LEU A 993 24.99 -39.31 50.73
C LEU A 993 26.31 -38.69 50.26
N HIS A 994 27.38 -39.49 50.12
CA HIS A 994 28.67 -39.02 49.61
C HIS A 994 28.59 -38.63 48.12
N THR A 995 27.89 -39.41 47.28
CA THR A 995 27.65 -39.05 45.87
C THR A 995 26.79 -37.80 45.75
N TRP A 996 25.79 -37.64 46.61
CA TRP A 996 24.94 -36.45 46.66
C TRP A 996 25.68 -35.19 47.11
N LEU A 997 26.57 -35.30 48.10
CA LEU A 997 27.42 -34.18 48.53
C LEU A 997 28.41 -33.75 47.44
N LEU A 998 28.92 -34.69 46.63
CA LEU A 998 29.73 -34.40 45.44
C LEU A 998 28.95 -33.64 44.37
N CYS A 999 27.74 -34.10 44.03
CA CYS A 999 26.88 -33.38 43.07
C CYS A 999 26.47 -31.99 43.58
N LEU A 1000 26.17 -31.85 44.88
CA LEU A 1000 25.83 -30.56 45.48
C LEU A 1000 27.03 -29.59 45.47
N TRP A 1001 28.24 -30.10 45.71
CA TRP A 1001 29.48 -29.33 45.61
C TRP A 1001 29.73 -28.84 44.17
N GLN A 1002 29.52 -29.69 43.17
CA GLN A 1002 29.61 -29.33 41.75
C GLN A 1002 28.52 -28.33 41.28
N LEU A 1003 27.39 -28.24 41.99
CA LEU A 1003 26.30 -27.28 41.73
C LEU A 1003 26.44 -25.96 42.51
N LEU A 1004 27.40 -25.89 43.44
CA LEU A 1004 27.73 -24.70 44.23
C LEU A 1004 29.03 -24.01 43.76
N GLN A 1005 29.82 -24.68 42.92
CA GLN A 1005 30.82 -24.04 42.05
C GLN A 1005 30.15 -23.44 40.81
#